data_AF-A0A164WED7-F1
#
_entry.id   AF-A0A164WED7-F1
#
_cell.length_a   1.000
_cell.length_b   1.000
_cell.length_c   1.000
_cell.angle_alpha   90.00
_cell.angle_beta   90.00
_cell.angle_gamma   90.00
#
_symmetry.space_group_name_H-M   'P 1'
#
loop_
_entity.id
_entity.type
_entity.pdbx_description
1 polymer ?
#
loop_
_entity_poly.entity_id
_entity_poly.type
_entity_poly.pdbx_seq_one_letter_code
_entity_poly.pdbx_strand_id
1 'polypeptide(L)'
;MAELPPRKNATPTKLTKLLISPLKVLLQMGFPKHRAEKALAATGYRNVQLASDWLLAHVNDPTLDDLQPREYLLYLCPSGFLQSQLQEFWARSAEECGRNGAHEFLPHVTLVPPFKVPDSAVPSIVSLLERIAEHENQPIPELRLETYISQNFMGFFLNQDSAEVIKVVASRFARELAQINIAAEAHTQALHLTLAYNFPSGQYSTLEYLVRNINPNTDASHWQLRLYSRDIRLSGKKVYKVIFPHVPRETDELELLLGDFVYVDPEACNNSIDGWIEGISWLTGCSGFLPKNYVEKTAESDAWTLHKSVELNPSADELDEIDGVSASSDQALRLLNQMSPELGCNNDTNSHRDQPTSTKVVAVRPTELSKCTENYANFNLDMAGLSPVVERPLAFKQGPRRLFIVRHGERIDFTFGTWIPYCFDETGKYVRKDLNMPLSVPKRQGSPESFYKDCPLTILGETQAGLLGQALRAVGGSNRIQHVYCSPSLRSLQTCQNILKGLEIEHSVPICLEPGLFEWLVWYQDSMPQFMTPSEMLDAGFRLRENHQYFIDFSELSDRRESAEQYYMRSHYVTQCALRCTEHIGGDVLLIGHASTLDACSRQLVGGLPRSAQELSRIVHRIPYCSLAAVQQCLPEESSLDDSPDETGSNKIKWKLIEPPVPPMTYSANLRFDWQTLLP
;
A
#
# COMPACT_ATOMS: atom_id res chain seq x y z
N MET A 1 28.62 50.64 33.14
CA MET A 1 27.47 51.38 32.61
C MET A 1 27.65 51.58 31.12
N ALA A 2 26.83 50.90 30.32
CA ALA A 2 26.41 51.30 28.98
C ALA A 2 25.27 50.32 28.62
N GLU A 3 24.06 50.67 29.08
CA GLU A 3 22.84 49.93 28.74
C GLU A 3 22.52 50.11 27.25
N LEU A 4 22.18 49.01 26.59
CA LEU A 4 21.70 49.01 25.21
C LEU A 4 20.29 49.64 25.14
N PRO A 5 19.97 50.39 24.07
CA PRO A 5 18.73 51.14 23.98
C PRO A 5 17.49 50.24 23.79
N PRO A 6 16.30 50.70 24.21
CA PRO A 6 15.10 49.89 24.26
C PRO A 6 14.51 49.71 22.85
N ARG A 7 14.24 48.46 22.44
CA ARG A 7 13.42 48.19 21.27
C ARG A 7 11.95 48.49 21.60
N LYS A 8 11.50 49.70 21.27
CA LYS A 8 10.08 49.98 21.02
C LYS A 8 9.82 49.85 19.53
N ASN A 9 8.98 48.88 19.16
CA ASN A 9 7.84 49.01 18.26
C ASN A 9 7.25 47.61 18.03
N ALA A 10 6.14 47.33 18.71
CA ALA A 10 5.24 46.25 18.37
C ALA A 10 4.25 46.76 17.33
N THR A 11 4.29 46.24 16.11
CA THR A 11 3.17 46.24 15.14
C THR A 11 3.49 45.27 13.97
N PRO A 12 2.49 44.82 13.19
CA PRO A 12 1.93 43.49 13.34
C PRO A 12 2.11 42.66 12.07
N THR A 13 2.38 41.37 12.19
CA THR A 13 2.12 40.49 11.03
C THR A 13 1.66 39.13 11.52
N LYS A 14 0.34 38.94 11.50
CA LYS A 14 -0.22 37.66 11.07
C LYS A 14 0.44 37.36 9.74
N LEU A 15 1.47 36.51 9.73
CA LEU A 15 1.93 35.90 8.48
C LEU A 15 0.85 34.88 8.12
N THR A 16 -0.19 35.35 7.45
CA THR A 16 -0.96 34.52 6.54
C THR A 16 0.09 33.94 5.59
N LYS A 17 0.46 32.66 5.76
CA LYS A 17 1.26 31.94 4.77
C LYS A 17 0.49 32.12 3.46
N LEU A 18 0.98 32.97 2.57
CA LEU A 18 0.51 33.00 1.19
C LEU A 18 0.83 31.62 0.64
N LEU A 19 -0.16 30.72 0.64
CA LEU A 19 -0.07 29.41 0.00
C LEU A 19 0.30 29.67 -1.46
N ILE A 20 1.57 29.42 -1.81
CA ILE A 20 2.05 29.50 -3.18
C ILE A 20 1.36 28.36 -3.92
N SER A 21 0.62 28.67 -4.99
CA SER A 21 -0.10 27.63 -5.74
C SER A 21 0.88 26.62 -6.37
N PRO A 22 0.48 25.34 -6.53
CA PRO A 22 1.34 24.32 -7.15
C PRO A 22 1.94 24.75 -8.50
N LEU A 23 1.13 25.43 -9.33
CA LEU A 23 1.59 25.99 -10.59
C LEU A 23 2.71 27.01 -10.40
N LYS A 24 2.58 27.92 -9.43
CA LYS A 24 3.60 28.94 -9.17
C LYS A 24 4.92 28.32 -8.70
N VAL A 25 4.87 27.21 -7.95
CA VAL A 25 6.07 26.46 -7.57
C VAL A 25 6.76 25.87 -8.81
N LEU A 26 6.02 25.19 -9.70
CA LEU A 26 6.59 24.62 -10.93
C LEU A 26 7.17 25.69 -11.87
N LEU A 27 6.51 26.85 -11.98
CA LEU A 27 7.04 28.00 -12.73
C LEU A 27 8.36 28.53 -12.12
N GLN A 28 8.46 28.55 -10.78
CA GLN A 28 9.70 28.94 -10.09
C GLN A 28 10.83 27.91 -10.27
N MET A 29 10.49 26.64 -10.49
CA MET A 29 11.45 25.59 -10.86
C MET A 29 11.92 25.69 -12.31
N GLY A 30 11.37 26.62 -13.10
CA GLY A 30 11.77 26.88 -14.48
C GLY A 30 10.98 26.12 -15.54
N PHE A 31 9.95 25.36 -15.15
CA PHE A 31 9.11 24.67 -16.12
C PHE A 31 8.23 25.66 -16.91
N PRO A 32 8.11 25.52 -18.24
CA PRO A 32 7.16 26.29 -19.03
C PRO A 32 5.73 26.14 -18.52
N LYS A 33 4.96 27.23 -18.55
CA LYS A 33 3.61 27.27 -17.98
C LYS A 33 2.70 26.16 -18.51
N HIS A 34 2.67 25.93 -19.82
CA HIS A 34 1.80 24.93 -20.42
C HIS A 34 2.18 23.50 -20.00
N ARG A 35 3.47 23.18 -19.89
CA ARG A 35 3.95 21.89 -19.37
C ARG A 35 3.60 21.71 -17.89
N ALA A 36 3.78 22.76 -17.08
CA ALA A 36 3.43 22.73 -15.66
C ALA A 36 1.93 22.51 -15.43
N GLU A 37 1.08 23.21 -16.19
CA GLU A 37 -0.39 23.01 -16.15
C GLU A 37 -0.76 21.59 -16.60
N LYS A 38 -0.19 21.10 -17.70
CA LYS A 38 -0.40 19.73 -18.18
C LYS A 38 -0.01 18.68 -17.15
N ALA A 39 1.14 18.83 -16.50
CA ALA A 39 1.62 17.88 -15.51
C ALA A 39 0.74 17.87 -14.24
N LEU A 40 0.30 19.04 -13.79
CA LEU A 40 -0.67 19.14 -12.69
C LEU A 40 -2.00 18.49 -13.05
N ALA A 41 -2.49 18.71 -14.27
CA ALA A 41 -3.70 18.06 -14.78
C ALA A 41 -3.53 16.53 -14.90
N ALA A 42 -2.39 16.05 -15.39
CA ALA A 42 -2.10 14.62 -15.54
C ALA A 42 -2.02 13.89 -14.19
N THR A 43 -1.58 14.60 -13.15
CA THR A 43 -1.37 14.06 -11.80
C THR A 43 -2.50 14.38 -10.82
N GLY A 44 -3.58 15.02 -11.30
CA GLY A 44 -4.78 15.31 -10.51
C GLY A 44 -4.58 16.41 -9.46
N TYR A 45 -3.63 17.32 -9.68
CA TYR A 45 -3.26 18.40 -8.75
C TYR A 45 -2.90 17.90 -7.33
N ARG A 46 -2.51 16.63 -7.19
CA ARG A 46 -2.25 15.99 -5.89
C ARG A 46 -1.14 16.68 -5.12
N ASN A 47 0.00 16.94 -5.76
CA ASN A 47 1.09 17.74 -5.21
C ASN A 47 2.08 18.13 -6.32
N VAL A 48 2.94 19.10 -6.00
CA VAL A 48 3.96 19.63 -6.92
C VAL A 48 5.02 18.59 -7.27
N GLN A 49 5.41 17.74 -6.32
CA GLN A 49 6.46 16.75 -6.52
C GLN A 49 6.07 15.75 -7.60
N LEU A 50 4.88 15.17 -7.51
CA LEU A 50 4.35 14.22 -8.50
C LEU A 50 4.25 14.86 -9.89
N ALA A 51 3.84 16.13 -9.99
CA ALA A 51 3.80 16.84 -11.26
C ALA A 51 5.21 17.11 -11.83
N SER A 52 6.19 17.41 -10.98
CA SER A 52 7.60 17.55 -11.39
C SER A 52 8.17 16.20 -11.87
N ASP A 53 7.93 15.12 -11.13
CA ASP A 53 8.40 13.78 -11.51
C ASP A 53 7.76 13.32 -12.83
N TRP A 54 6.47 13.62 -13.02
CA TRP A 54 5.78 13.37 -14.28
C TRP A 54 6.44 14.11 -15.45
N LEU A 55 6.82 15.39 -15.27
CA LEU A 55 7.54 16.16 -16.29
C LEU A 55 8.89 15.58 -16.65
N LEU A 56 9.62 15.08 -15.66
CA LEU A 56 10.93 14.46 -15.86
C LEU A 56 10.79 13.11 -16.57
N ALA A 57 9.80 12.30 -16.20
CA ALA A 57 9.52 11.02 -16.85
C ALA A 57 9.07 11.20 -18.31
N HIS A 58 8.33 12.27 -18.60
CA HIS A 58 7.83 12.60 -19.94
C HIS A 58 8.79 13.49 -20.74
N VAL A 59 10.03 13.70 -20.30
CA VAL A 59 10.97 14.60 -21.01
C VAL A 59 11.22 14.19 -22.47
N ASN A 60 11.12 12.88 -22.75
CA ASN A 60 11.25 12.29 -24.07
C ASN A 60 9.90 11.98 -24.75
N ASP A 61 8.76 12.33 -24.12
CA ASP A 61 7.44 12.18 -24.75
C ASP A 61 7.36 13.11 -25.97
N PRO A 62 7.25 12.58 -27.20
CA PRO A 62 7.21 13.39 -28.42
C PRO A 62 6.00 14.33 -28.48
N THR A 63 4.99 14.08 -27.65
CA THR A 63 3.71 14.78 -27.59
C THR A 63 3.56 15.61 -26.31
N LEU A 64 4.63 15.76 -25.52
CA LEU A 64 4.62 16.55 -24.27
C LEU A 64 4.16 17.99 -24.47
N ASP A 65 4.45 18.61 -25.61
CA ASP A 65 4.07 20.00 -25.90
C ASP A 65 2.71 20.15 -26.60
N ASP A 66 2.01 19.05 -26.90
CA ASP A 66 0.73 19.10 -27.60
C ASP A 66 -0.34 19.79 -26.76
N LEU A 67 -1.00 20.81 -27.30
CA LEU A 67 -2.01 21.57 -26.55
C LEU A 67 -3.40 20.89 -26.54
N GLN A 68 -3.46 19.57 -26.73
CA GLN A 68 -4.74 18.86 -26.72
C GLN A 68 -5.27 18.73 -25.29
N PRO A 69 -6.49 19.20 -25.01
CA PRO A 69 -7.07 19.12 -23.68
C PRO A 69 -7.37 17.66 -23.31
N ARG A 70 -7.14 17.33 -22.03
CA ARG A 70 -7.56 16.06 -21.44
C ARG A 70 -9.08 15.92 -21.45
N GLU A 71 -9.52 14.68 -21.47
CA GLU A 71 -10.93 14.33 -21.40
C GLU A 71 -11.30 13.96 -19.96
N TYR A 72 -12.37 14.55 -19.45
CA TYR A 72 -12.85 14.41 -18.08
C TYR A 72 -14.20 13.72 -18.06
N LEU A 73 -14.47 13.01 -16.96
CA LEU A 73 -15.70 12.25 -16.74
C LEU A 73 -16.16 12.48 -15.30
N LEU A 74 -17.45 12.73 -15.11
CA LEU A 74 -18.04 12.79 -13.77
C LEU A 74 -18.93 11.58 -13.55
N TYR A 75 -18.53 10.75 -12.58
CA TYR A 75 -19.21 9.52 -12.21
C TYR A 75 -19.76 9.59 -10.79
N LEU A 76 -20.86 8.87 -10.59
CA LEU A 76 -21.38 8.54 -9.28
C LEU A 76 -20.98 7.09 -8.98
N CYS A 77 -20.20 6.90 -7.91
CA CYS A 77 -19.61 5.62 -7.55
C CYS A 77 -20.15 5.14 -6.20
N PRO A 78 -20.53 3.86 -6.07
CA PRO A 78 -20.87 3.30 -4.77
C PRO A 78 -19.61 3.16 -3.90
N SER A 79 -19.77 3.39 -2.60
CA SER A 79 -18.78 3.15 -1.55
C SER A 79 -19.39 2.26 -0.45
N GLY A 80 -18.56 1.80 0.50
CA GLY A 80 -19.02 0.97 1.60
C GLY A 80 -19.43 -0.45 1.17
N PHE A 81 -20.53 -0.96 1.71
CA PHE A 81 -20.90 -2.37 1.57
C PHE A 81 -21.26 -2.77 0.13
N LEU A 82 -21.99 -1.92 -0.59
CA LEU A 82 -22.31 -2.17 -2.01
C LEU A 82 -21.04 -2.25 -2.86
N GLN A 83 -20.03 -1.41 -2.59
CA GLN A 83 -18.75 -1.45 -3.28
C GLN A 83 -18.04 -2.80 -3.07
N SER A 84 -18.05 -3.35 -1.86
CA SER A 84 -17.45 -4.66 -1.56
C SER A 84 -18.15 -5.79 -2.32
N GLN A 85 -19.49 -5.80 -2.35
CA GLN A 85 -20.26 -6.80 -3.13
C GLN A 85 -19.96 -6.70 -4.63
N LEU A 86 -19.85 -5.47 -5.16
CA LEU A 86 -19.50 -5.26 -6.56
C LEU A 86 -18.07 -5.72 -6.86
N GLN A 87 -17.12 -5.53 -5.95
CA GLN A 87 -15.75 -6.05 -6.13
C GLN A 87 -15.72 -7.58 -6.19
N GLU A 88 -16.47 -8.25 -5.32
CA GLU A 88 -16.60 -9.71 -5.36
C GLU A 88 -17.25 -10.19 -6.67
N PHE A 89 -18.32 -9.52 -7.11
CA PHE A 89 -18.93 -9.78 -8.41
C PHE A 89 -17.93 -9.61 -9.57
N TRP A 90 -17.14 -8.53 -9.58
CA TRP A 90 -16.14 -8.28 -10.63
C TRP A 90 -15.09 -9.40 -10.70
N ALA A 91 -14.62 -9.87 -9.54
CA ALA A 91 -13.63 -10.96 -9.48
C ALA A 91 -14.24 -12.27 -10.00
N ARG A 92 -15.40 -12.66 -9.48
CA ARG A 92 -16.05 -13.93 -9.85
C ARG A 92 -16.55 -13.97 -11.27
N SER A 93 -17.14 -12.88 -11.77
CA SER A 93 -17.62 -12.84 -13.15
C SER A 93 -16.47 -12.86 -14.16
N ALA A 94 -15.33 -12.22 -13.87
CA ALA A 94 -14.13 -12.33 -14.69
C ALA A 94 -13.53 -13.74 -14.67
N GLU A 95 -13.55 -14.43 -13.53
CA GLU A 95 -13.03 -15.80 -13.38
C GLU A 95 -13.94 -16.83 -14.07
N GLU A 96 -15.25 -16.80 -13.78
CA GLU A 96 -16.20 -17.82 -14.25
C GLU A 96 -16.67 -17.58 -15.70
N CYS A 97 -16.71 -16.33 -16.17
CA CYS A 97 -17.23 -15.96 -17.49
C CYS A 97 -16.20 -15.27 -18.40
N GLY A 98 -15.00 -14.96 -17.90
CA GLY A 98 -14.06 -14.11 -18.60
C GLY A 98 -14.46 -12.62 -18.56
N ARG A 99 -13.55 -11.75 -19.00
CA ARG A 99 -13.79 -10.30 -19.03
C ARG A 99 -14.77 -9.93 -20.14
N ASN A 100 -15.90 -9.32 -19.77
CA ASN A 100 -16.83 -8.66 -20.70
C ASN A 100 -16.62 -7.13 -20.70
N GLY A 101 -17.39 -6.40 -21.52
CA GLY A 101 -17.22 -4.95 -21.67
C GLY A 101 -17.43 -4.12 -20.41
N ALA A 102 -18.12 -4.63 -19.38
CA ALA A 102 -18.30 -3.93 -18.10
C ALA A 102 -17.00 -3.89 -17.29
N HIS A 103 -16.12 -4.87 -17.47
CA HIS A 103 -14.84 -4.97 -16.78
C HIS A 103 -13.80 -3.95 -17.25
N GLU A 104 -14.08 -3.19 -18.32
CA GLU A 104 -13.20 -2.11 -18.79
C GLU A 104 -13.26 -0.87 -17.88
N PHE A 105 -14.28 -0.78 -17.02
CA PHE A 105 -14.51 0.35 -16.13
C PHE A 105 -14.78 -0.13 -14.69
N LEU A 106 -14.48 0.73 -13.70
CA LEU A 106 -14.94 0.51 -12.34
C LEU A 106 -16.49 0.54 -12.26
N PRO A 107 -17.12 -0.07 -11.25
CA PRO A 107 -18.56 0.07 -11.04
C PRO A 107 -18.95 1.54 -10.83
N HIS A 108 -19.80 2.09 -11.69
CA HIS A 108 -20.18 3.50 -11.67
C HIS A 108 -21.52 3.74 -12.35
N VAL A 109 -22.12 4.90 -12.08
CA VAL A 109 -23.20 5.52 -12.84
C VAL A 109 -22.62 6.76 -13.56
N THR A 110 -22.79 6.84 -14.88
CA THR A 110 -22.30 7.99 -15.65
C THR A 110 -23.22 9.20 -15.44
N LEU A 111 -22.69 10.30 -14.92
CA LEU A 111 -23.44 11.55 -14.73
C LEU A 111 -23.20 12.55 -15.86
N VAL A 112 -21.94 12.76 -16.20
CA VAL A 112 -21.50 13.61 -17.30
C VAL A 112 -20.57 12.77 -18.17
N PRO A 113 -20.99 12.42 -19.40
CA PRO A 113 -20.15 11.72 -20.37
C PRO A 113 -18.87 12.50 -20.68
N PRO A 114 -17.91 11.91 -21.39
CA PRO A 114 -16.60 12.52 -21.59
C PRO A 114 -16.67 13.94 -22.19
N PHE A 115 -15.99 14.89 -21.56
CA PHE A 115 -15.91 16.30 -21.98
C PHE A 115 -14.48 16.82 -21.91
N LYS A 116 -14.14 17.83 -22.72
CA LYS A 116 -12.75 18.33 -22.84
C LYS A 116 -12.52 19.55 -21.96
N VAL A 117 -11.41 19.55 -21.22
CA VAL A 117 -11.05 20.65 -20.31
C VAL A 117 -9.62 21.11 -20.58
N PRO A 118 -9.40 22.42 -20.82
CA PRO A 118 -8.04 22.97 -20.87
C PRO A 118 -7.30 22.80 -19.55
N ASP A 119 -6.02 22.45 -19.58
CA ASP A 119 -5.23 22.17 -18.36
C ASP A 119 -5.25 23.33 -17.34
N SER A 120 -5.31 24.58 -17.83
CA SER A 120 -5.41 25.78 -16.99
C SER A 120 -6.73 25.90 -16.21
N ALA A 121 -7.80 25.25 -16.65
CA ALA A 121 -9.14 25.33 -16.06
C ALA A 121 -9.43 24.21 -15.05
N VAL A 122 -8.51 23.26 -14.87
CA VAL A 122 -8.67 22.11 -13.98
C VAL A 122 -8.94 22.50 -12.52
N PRO A 123 -8.25 23.49 -11.92
CA PRO A 123 -8.57 23.93 -10.56
C PRO A 123 -10.01 24.44 -10.44
N SER A 124 -10.50 25.15 -11.46
CA SER A 124 -11.86 25.70 -11.46
C SER A 124 -12.93 24.62 -11.49
N ILE A 125 -12.72 23.51 -12.21
CA ILE A 125 -13.69 22.41 -12.25
C ILE A 125 -13.67 21.55 -10.98
N VAL A 126 -12.51 21.41 -10.33
CA VAL A 126 -12.39 20.70 -9.05
C VAL A 126 -13.12 21.48 -7.95
N SER A 127 -12.85 22.79 -7.85
CA SER A 127 -13.57 23.67 -6.91
C SER A 127 -15.05 23.81 -7.24
N LEU A 128 -15.42 23.69 -8.52
CA LEU A 128 -16.84 23.60 -8.91
C LEU A 128 -17.51 22.35 -8.33
N LEU A 129 -16.87 21.18 -8.44
CA LEU A 129 -17.43 19.94 -7.89
C LEU A 129 -17.60 20.02 -6.37
N GLU A 130 -16.60 20.54 -5.67
CA GLU A 130 -16.63 20.77 -4.22
C GLU A 130 -17.81 21.67 -3.85
N ARG A 131 -17.95 22.83 -4.50
CA ARG A 131 -19.08 23.73 -4.25
C ARG A 131 -20.43 23.08 -4.55
N ILE A 132 -20.53 22.25 -5.59
CA ILE A 132 -21.79 21.57 -5.90
C ILE A 132 -22.16 20.59 -4.78
N ALA A 133 -21.19 19.86 -4.25
CA ALA A 133 -21.41 18.94 -3.14
C ALA A 133 -21.70 19.66 -1.81
N GLU A 134 -21.01 20.78 -1.51
CA GLU A 134 -21.22 21.57 -0.28
C GLU A 134 -22.57 22.30 -0.26
N HIS A 135 -23.06 22.74 -1.42
CA HIS A 135 -24.24 23.60 -1.52
C HIS A 135 -25.56 22.80 -1.53
N GLU A 136 -25.50 21.48 -1.37
CA GLU A 136 -26.66 20.62 -1.12
C GLU A 136 -27.06 20.70 0.36
N ASN A 137 -27.66 21.82 0.76
CA ASN A 137 -28.29 22.01 2.07
C ASN A 137 -29.54 21.12 2.29
N GLN A 138 -29.80 20.18 1.39
CA GLN A 138 -30.81 19.15 1.53
C GLN A 138 -30.09 17.81 1.42
N PRO A 139 -30.18 16.93 2.43
CA PRO A 139 -29.57 15.62 2.34
C PRO A 139 -30.13 14.90 1.12
N ILE A 140 -29.25 14.36 0.28
CA ILE A 140 -29.67 13.53 -0.84
C ILE A 140 -30.41 12.34 -0.23
N PRO A 141 -31.64 12.01 -0.68
CA PRO A 141 -32.33 10.84 -0.19
C PRO A 141 -31.51 9.58 -0.48
N GLU A 142 -31.72 8.54 0.33
CA GLU A 142 -31.09 7.25 0.10
C GLU A 142 -31.37 6.77 -1.33
N LEU A 143 -30.31 6.57 -2.12
CA LEU A 143 -30.43 6.22 -3.52
C LEU A 143 -30.85 4.76 -3.66
N ARG A 144 -31.97 4.54 -4.34
CA ARG A 144 -32.51 3.20 -4.58
C ARG A 144 -32.21 2.71 -5.98
N LEU A 145 -31.75 1.47 -6.03
CA LEU A 145 -31.37 0.74 -7.22
C LEU A 145 -32.35 -0.40 -7.52
N GLU A 146 -32.73 -0.53 -8.77
CA GLU A 146 -33.59 -1.59 -9.30
C GLU A 146 -32.77 -2.53 -10.19
N THR A 147 -32.80 -3.82 -9.88
CA THR A 147 -32.09 -4.84 -10.66
C THR A 147 -32.77 -5.06 -12.00
N TYR A 148 -31.99 -4.95 -13.07
CA TYR A 148 -32.43 -5.22 -14.44
C TYR A 148 -31.53 -6.29 -15.07
N ILE A 149 -32.17 -7.35 -15.58
CA ILE A 149 -31.49 -8.49 -16.20
C ILE A 149 -32.18 -8.77 -17.54
N SER A 150 -31.38 -8.81 -18.59
CA SER A 150 -31.80 -9.14 -19.95
C SER A 150 -30.72 -9.95 -20.66
N GLN A 151 -31.04 -10.49 -21.83
CA GLN A 151 -30.12 -11.36 -22.60
C GLN A 151 -28.80 -10.68 -22.99
N ASN A 152 -28.77 -9.34 -23.11
CA ASN A 152 -27.60 -8.61 -23.60
C ASN A 152 -27.05 -7.58 -22.60
N PHE A 153 -27.71 -7.41 -21.45
CA PHE A 153 -27.38 -6.39 -20.46
C PHE A 153 -27.88 -6.81 -19.07
N MET A 154 -27.04 -6.65 -18.06
CA MET A 154 -27.36 -6.79 -16.65
C MET A 154 -26.78 -5.61 -15.86
N GLY A 155 -27.58 -5.05 -14.95
CA GLY A 155 -27.16 -3.89 -14.17
C GLY A 155 -28.21 -3.44 -13.15
N PHE A 156 -27.91 -2.33 -12.49
CA PHE A 156 -28.80 -1.67 -11.56
C PHE A 156 -29.21 -0.30 -12.10
N PHE A 157 -30.50 -0.01 -12.19
CA PHE A 157 -31.01 1.30 -12.55
C PHE A 157 -31.34 2.11 -11.29
N LEU A 158 -31.03 3.40 -11.27
CA LEU A 158 -31.63 4.26 -10.26
C LEU A 158 -33.14 4.33 -10.50
N ASN A 159 -33.93 4.15 -9.44
CA ASN A 159 -35.37 4.34 -9.53
C ASN A 159 -35.70 5.80 -9.90
N GLN A 160 -36.94 6.06 -10.32
CA GLN A 160 -37.32 7.37 -10.85
C GLN A 160 -36.97 8.53 -9.89
N ASP A 161 -37.34 8.41 -8.62
CA ASP A 161 -37.10 9.44 -7.61
C ASP A 161 -35.60 9.73 -7.41
N SER A 162 -34.79 8.68 -7.26
CA SER A 162 -33.33 8.82 -7.09
C SER A 162 -32.66 9.39 -8.34
N ALA A 163 -33.12 8.96 -9.52
CA ALA A 163 -32.58 9.42 -10.79
C ALA A 163 -32.87 10.90 -11.04
N GLU A 164 -34.05 11.41 -10.67
CA GLU A 164 -34.40 12.82 -10.81
C GLU A 164 -33.48 13.72 -9.96
N VAL A 165 -33.22 13.34 -8.69
CA VAL A 165 -32.29 14.07 -7.81
C VAL A 165 -30.89 14.12 -8.41
N ILE A 166 -30.34 12.96 -8.79
CA ILE A 166 -28.98 12.86 -9.32
C ILE A 166 -28.83 13.57 -10.68
N LYS A 167 -29.87 13.59 -11.52
CA LYS A 167 -29.89 14.36 -12.78
C LYS A 167 -29.82 15.87 -12.55
N VAL A 168 -30.39 16.38 -11.45
CA VAL A 168 -30.26 17.80 -11.09
C VAL A 168 -28.80 18.15 -10.77
N VAL A 169 -28.10 17.28 -10.03
CA VAL A 169 -26.65 17.44 -9.74
C VAL A 169 -25.82 17.49 -11.02
N ALA A 170 -26.03 16.51 -11.91
CA ALA A 170 -25.34 16.44 -13.20
C ALA A 170 -25.61 17.67 -14.08
N SER A 171 -26.88 18.09 -14.17
CA SER A 171 -27.30 19.25 -14.96
C SER A 171 -26.74 20.56 -14.41
N ARG A 172 -26.65 20.70 -13.08
CA ARG A 172 -26.02 21.84 -12.43
C ARG A 172 -24.53 21.89 -12.74
N PHE A 173 -23.83 20.77 -12.63
CA PHE A 173 -22.39 20.69 -12.97
C PHE A 173 -22.15 21.11 -14.43
N ALA A 174 -22.89 20.52 -15.38
CA ALA A 174 -22.77 20.86 -16.81
C ALA A 174 -23.09 22.35 -17.09
N ARG A 175 -24.13 22.90 -16.46
CA ARG A 175 -24.49 24.32 -16.60
C ARG A 175 -23.42 25.27 -16.04
N GLU A 176 -22.84 24.96 -14.89
CA GLU A 176 -21.77 25.79 -14.31
C GLU A 176 -20.45 25.65 -15.10
N LEU A 177 -20.17 24.49 -15.70
CA LEU A 177 -19.06 24.34 -16.66
C LEU A 177 -19.24 25.25 -17.89
N ALA A 178 -20.45 25.36 -18.42
CA ALA A 178 -20.73 26.25 -19.55
C ALA A 178 -20.45 27.73 -19.23
N GLN A 179 -20.62 28.16 -17.97
CA GLN A 179 -20.31 29.53 -17.53
C GLN A 179 -18.81 29.86 -17.58
N ILE A 180 -17.94 28.85 -17.50
CA ILE A 180 -16.49 28.97 -17.66
C ILE A 180 -16.02 28.52 -19.05
N ASN A 181 -16.93 28.51 -20.04
CA ASN A 181 -16.68 28.13 -21.44
C ASN A 181 -16.20 26.69 -21.65
N ILE A 182 -16.59 25.76 -20.79
CA ILE A 182 -16.34 24.33 -20.97
C ILE A 182 -17.64 23.66 -21.45
N ALA A 183 -17.60 23.08 -22.65
CA ALA A 183 -18.73 22.36 -23.21
C ALA A 183 -18.84 20.97 -22.58
N ALA A 184 -19.91 20.74 -21.82
CA ALA A 184 -20.25 19.45 -21.23
C ALA A 184 -21.77 19.30 -21.21
N GLU A 185 -22.26 18.07 -21.40
CA GLU A 185 -23.69 17.75 -21.37
C GLU A 185 -23.97 16.73 -20.27
N ALA A 186 -25.03 16.95 -19.48
CA ALA A 186 -25.46 15.97 -18.50
C ALA A 186 -26.07 14.73 -19.18
N HIS A 187 -25.87 13.56 -18.60
CA HIS A 187 -26.41 12.32 -19.13
C HIS A 187 -27.94 12.30 -19.02
N THR A 188 -28.62 12.14 -20.16
CA THR A 188 -30.08 12.28 -20.25
C THR A 188 -30.83 10.95 -20.16
N GLN A 189 -30.18 9.83 -20.49
CA GLN A 189 -30.79 8.50 -20.47
C GLN A 189 -31.07 8.02 -19.03
N ALA A 190 -31.59 6.80 -18.89
CA ALA A 190 -31.81 6.21 -17.57
C ALA A 190 -30.46 5.96 -16.89
N LEU A 191 -30.30 6.48 -15.66
CA LEU A 191 -29.07 6.36 -14.90
C LEU A 191 -28.93 4.94 -14.37
N HIS A 192 -27.81 4.29 -14.68
CA HIS A 192 -27.60 2.90 -14.35
C HIS A 192 -26.13 2.59 -14.06
N LEU A 193 -25.92 1.56 -13.24
CA LEU A 193 -24.67 0.89 -13.00
C LEU A 193 -24.65 -0.40 -13.80
N THR A 194 -23.72 -0.49 -14.75
CA THR A 194 -23.60 -1.67 -15.63
C THR A 194 -22.74 -2.75 -14.98
N LEU A 195 -23.23 -3.99 -14.94
CA LEU A 195 -22.51 -5.14 -14.39
C LEU A 195 -22.00 -6.08 -15.49
N ALA A 196 -22.78 -6.27 -16.54
CA ALA A 196 -22.40 -7.09 -17.68
C ALA A 196 -23.18 -6.66 -18.92
N TYR A 197 -22.50 -6.60 -20.07
CA TYR A 197 -23.14 -6.39 -21.37
C TYR A 197 -22.30 -7.03 -22.47
N ASN A 198 -22.92 -7.30 -23.62
CA ASN A 198 -22.28 -7.94 -24.78
C ASN A 198 -21.57 -9.27 -24.43
N PHE A 199 -22.14 -10.05 -23.51
CA PHE A 199 -21.63 -11.38 -23.15
C PHE A 199 -22.30 -12.49 -23.99
N PRO A 200 -21.60 -13.60 -24.29
CA PRO A 200 -22.18 -14.76 -24.97
C PRO A 200 -23.37 -15.37 -24.23
N SER A 201 -24.36 -15.88 -24.97
CA SER A 201 -25.59 -16.47 -24.39
C SER A 201 -25.33 -17.64 -23.42
N GLY A 202 -24.22 -18.37 -23.60
CA GLY A 202 -23.83 -19.45 -22.69
C GLY A 202 -23.44 -18.99 -21.28
N GLN A 203 -23.11 -17.71 -21.09
CA GLN A 203 -22.73 -17.12 -19.81
C GLN A 203 -23.93 -16.52 -19.04
N TYR A 204 -25.09 -16.43 -19.68
CA TYR A 204 -26.27 -15.77 -19.14
C TYR A 204 -26.67 -16.30 -17.75
N SER A 205 -26.80 -17.62 -17.61
CA SER A 205 -27.26 -18.23 -16.35
C SER A 205 -26.31 -17.98 -15.18
N THR A 206 -25.00 -18.01 -15.43
CA THR A 206 -23.96 -17.74 -14.43
C THR A 206 -23.98 -16.28 -14.02
N LEU A 207 -23.99 -15.36 -14.98
CA LEU A 207 -24.06 -13.92 -14.72
C LEU A 207 -25.36 -13.54 -14.00
N GLU A 208 -26.50 -14.10 -14.40
CA GLU A 208 -27.79 -13.86 -13.73
C GLU A 208 -27.72 -14.29 -12.25
N TYR A 209 -27.16 -15.46 -11.98
CA TYR A 209 -26.98 -15.94 -10.60
C TYR A 209 -26.09 -15.00 -9.78
N LEU A 210 -24.95 -14.58 -10.34
CA LEU A 210 -24.02 -13.67 -9.66
C LEU A 210 -24.66 -12.30 -9.39
N VAL A 211 -25.38 -11.73 -10.36
CA VAL A 211 -26.07 -10.43 -10.19
C VAL A 211 -27.16 -10.51 -9.13
N ARG A 212 -27.93 -11.61 -9.09
CA ARG A 212 -29.01 -11.78 -8.10
C ARG A 212 -28.53 -11.94 -6.65
N ASN A 213 -27.26 -12.29 -6.44
CA ASN A 213 -26.67 -12.39 -5.10
C ASN A 213 -26.17 -11.06 -4.55
N ILE A 214 -26.17 -10.00 -5.36
CA ILE A 214 -25.86 -8.65 -4.90
C ILE A 214 -27.13 -8.05 -4.30
N ASN A 215 -27.04 -7.53 -3.09
CA ASN A 215 -28.06 -6.64 -2.54
C ASN A 215 -27.69 -5.18 -2.84
N PRO A 216 -28.37 -4.52 -3.79
CA PRO A 216 -28.03 -3.17 -4.21
C PRO A 216 -28.54 -2.07 -3.26
N ASN A 217 -29.47 -2.38 -2.36
CA ASN A 217 -30.11 -1.40 -1.45
C ASN A 217 -29.82 -1.76 0.01
N THR A 218 -28.55 -1.69 0.42
CA THR A 218 -28.16 -1.91 1.81
C THR A 218 -28.20 -0.61 2.62
N ASP A 219 -28.61 -0.68 3.89
CA ASP A 219 -28.77 0.48 4.79
C ASP A 219 -27.49 1.30 5.04
N ALA A 220 -26.32 0.80 4.61
CA ALA A 220 -25.00 1.43 4.70
C ALA A 220 -24.39 1.75 3.32
N SER A 221 -25.22 1.97 2.29
CA SER A 221 -24.73 2.28 0.94
C SER A 221 -24.37 3.76 0.83
N HIS A 222 -23.07 4.04 0.88
CA HIS A 222 -22.54 5.38 0.67
C HIS A 222 -22.28 5.60 -0.83
N TRP A 223 -22.32 6.86 -1.26
CA TRP A 223 -22.14 7.24 -2.66
C TRP A 223 -21.19 8.42 -2.78
N GLN A 224 -20.37 8.40 -3.82
CA GLN A 224 -19.35 9.43 -4.03
C GLN A 224 -19.41 9.96 -5.46
N LEU A 225 -19.33 11.28 -5.60
CA LEU A 225 -19.06 11.95 -6.86
C LEU A 225 -17.56 11.90 -7.13
N ARG A 226 -17.17 11.32 -8.27
CA ARG A 226 -15.76 11.17 -8.65
C ARG A 226 -15.49 11.78 -10.01
N LEU A 227 -14.55 12.72 -10.04
CA LEU A 227 -14.06 13.37 -11.26
C LEU A 227 -12.78 12.68 -11.73
N TYR A 228 -12.87 11.99 -12.86
CA TYR A 228 -11.75 11.33 -13.51
C TYR A 228 -11.30 12.09 -14.75
N SER A 229 -10.05 11.87 -15.17
CA SER A 229 -9.57 12.29 -16.49
C SER A 229 -8.74 11.20 -17.16
N ARG A 230 -8.71 11.23 -18.49
CA ARG A 230 -7.85 10.39 -19.32
C ARG A 230 -7.24 11.20 -20.45
N ASP A 231 -6.15 10.66 -21.01
CA ASP A 231 -5.46 11.24 -22.15
C ASP A 231 -6.18 10.87 -23.46
N ILE A 232 -6.57 11.88 -24.23
CA ILE A 232 -7.32 11.69 -25.48
C ILE A 232 -6.48 11.06 -26.59
N ARG A 233 -5.15 11.23 -26.55
CA ARG A 233 -4.22 10.65 -27.54
C ARG A 233 -4.23 9.12 -27.50
N LEU A 234 -4.62 8.57 -26.36
CA LEU A 234 -4.64 7.14 -26.07
C LEU A 234 -6.04 6.53 -26.30
N SER A 235 -6.98 7.34 -26.83
CA SER A 235 -8.32 6.89 -27.18
C SER A 235 -8.29 5.78 -28.23
N GLY A 236 -9.03 4.70 -28.00
CA GLY A 236 -9.05 3.52 -28.87
C GLY A 236 -7.96 2.48 -28.55
N LYS A 237 -6.92 2.85 -27.81
CA LYS A 237 -5.91 1.89 -27.33
C LYS A 237 -6.42 1.11 -26.12
N LYS A 238 -5.93 -0.12 -25.96
CA LYS A 238 -6.23 -0.96 -24.80
C LYS A 238 -5.14 -0.84 -23.75
N VAL A 239 -5.57 -0.84 -22.49
CA VAL A 239 -4.68 -0.74 -21.34
C VAL A 239 -4.23 -2.13 -20.93
N TYR A 240 -2.92 -2.29 -20.89
CA TYR A 240 -2.27 -3.48 -20.37
C TYR A 240 -1.44 -3.09 -19.16
N LYS A 241 -1.35 -4.00 -18.22
CA LYS A 241 -0.54 -3.87 -17.02
C LYS A 241 0.72 -4.71 -17.16
N VAL A 242 1.86 -4.14 -16.81
CA VAL A 242 3.15 -4.83 -16.75
C VAL A 242 3.15 -5.85 -15.62
N ILE A 243 3.35 -7.11 -16.00
CA ILE A 243 3.47 -8.27 -15.10
C ILE A 243 4.90 -8.78 -14.96
N PHE A 244 5.81 -8.38 -15.86
CA PHE A 244 7.24 -8.64 -15.77
C PHE A 244 8.05 -7.40 -16.20
N PRO A 245 9.12 -7.02 -15.48
CA PRO A 245 9.94 -5.89 -15.86
C PRO A 245 10.78 -6.21 -17.11
N HIS A 246 11.06 -5.20 -17.91
CA HIS A 246 11.89 -5.32 -19.12
C HIS A 246 12.85 -4.13 -19.20
N VAL A 247 14.14 -4.41 -19.37
CA VAL A 247 15.18 -3.41 -19.60
C VAL A 247 15.51 -3.40 -21.10
N PRO A 248 15.33 -2.27 -21.81
CA PRO A 248 15.61 -2.16 -23.23
C PRO A 248 17.05 -2.58 -23.57
N ARG A 249 17.20 -3.45 -24.55
CA ARG A 249 18.51 -3.80 -25.14
C ARG A 249 18.80 -3.00 -26.40
N GLU A 250 17.77 -2.82 -27.22
CA GLU A 250 17.79 -2.01 -28.43
C GLU A 250 17.06 -0.68 -28.21
N THR A 251 17.34 0.31 -29.06
CA THR A 251 16.82 1.68 -28.91
C THR A 251 15.32 1.82 -29.18
N ASP A 252 14.73 0.85 -29.85
CA ASP A 252 13.31 0.77 -30.18
C ASP A 252 12.51 -0.06 -29.16
N GLU A 253 13.16 -0.66 -28.16
CA GLU A 253 12.50 -1.39 -27.08
C GLU A 253 11.99 -0.44 -25.99
N LEU A 254 10.82 -0.75 -25.42
CA LEU A 254 10.18 0.01 -24.38
C LEU A 254 10.55 -0.52 -22.99
N GLU A 255 11.02 0.33 -22.10
CA GLU A 255 11.26 -0.05 -20.70
C GLU A 255 9.94 -0.36 -20.00
N LEU A 256 9.89 -1.51 -19.32
CA LEU A 256 8.73 -1.92 -18.54
C LEU A 256 9.08 -1.99 -17.06
N LEU A 257 8.36 -1.25 -16.24
CA LEU A 257 8.45 -1.34 -14.78
C LEU A 257 7.28 -2.17 -14.27
N LEU A 258 7.59 -3.12 -13.37
CA LEU A 258 6.60 -4.04 -12.83
C LEU A 258 5.46 -3.26 -12.15
N GLY A 259 4.22 -3.53 -12.58
CA GLY A 259 3.03 -2.88 -12.04
C GLY A 259 2.58 -1.62 -12.79
N ASP A 260 3.36 -1.10 -13.73
CA ASP A 260 2.94 0.05 -14.54
C ASP A 260 1.98 -0.34 -15.67
N PHE A 261 1.50 0.66 -16.42
CA PHE A 261 0.58 0.47 -17.53
C PHE A 261 1.21 0.81 -18.88
N VAL A 262 0.75 0.11 -19.92
CA VAL A 262 1.13 0.33 -21.31
C VAL A 262 -0.15 0.37 -22.15
N TYR A 263 -0.20 1.31 -23.09
CA TYR A 263 -1.28 1.42 -24.06
C TYR A 263 -0.88 0.72 -25.36
N VAL A 264 -1.67 -0.27 -25.75
CA VAL A 264 -1.41 -1.11 -26.93
C VAL A 264 -2.55 -0.97 -27.93
N ASP A 265 -2.21 -0.87 -29.20
CA ASP A 265 -3.21 -0.92 -30.27
C ASP A 265 -3.80 -2.34 -30.39
N PRO A 266 -5.14 -2.52 -30.39
CA PRO A 266 -5.77 -3.82 -30.60
C PRO A 266 -5.27 -4.59 -31.83
N GLU A 267 -4.95 -3.88 -32.93
CA GLU A 267 -4.49 -4.51 -34.17
C GLU A 267 -3.05 -5.04 -34.05
N ALA A 268 -2.19 -4.30 -33.34
CA ALA A 268 -0.81 -4.71 -33.08
C ALA A 268 -0.76 -6.04 -32.29
N CYS A 269 -1.68 -6.21 -31.34
CA CYS A 269 -1.78 -7.43 -30.53
C CYS A 269 -2.12 -8.69 -31.34
N ASN A 270 -2.87 -8.56 -32.43
CA ASN A 270 -3.31 -9.68 -33.27
C ASN A 270 -2.33 -9.99 -34.40
N ASN A 271 -1.54 -9.01 -34.82
CA ASN A 271 -0.64 -9.12 -35.98
C ASN A 271 0.80 -9.49 -35.61
N SER A 272 1.14 -9.57 -34.31
CA SER A 272 2.48 -9.97 -33.86
C SER A 272 2.75 -11.45 -34.16
N ILE A 273 3.83 -11.71 -34.90
CA ILE A 273 4.25 -13.07 -35.33
C ILE A 273 5.33 -13.62 -34.38
N ASP A 274 6.15 -12.75 -33.80
CA ASP A 274 7.32 -13.07 -32.98
C ASP A 274 7.13 -12.81 -31.48
N GLY A 275 5.95 -12.32 -31.08
CA GLY A 275 5.61 -12.04 -29.69
C GLY A 275 5.97 -10.63 -29.21
N TRP A 276 6.55 -9.78 -30.07
CA TRP A 276 6.78 -8.37 -29.77
C TRP A 276 5.64 -7.51 -30.32
N ILE A 277 5.20 -6.53 -29.51
CA ILE A 277 4.11 -5.62 -29.85
C ILE A 277 4.56 -4.18 -29.57
N GLU A 278 4.06 -3.24 -30.36
CA GLU A 278 4.28 -1.82 -30.13
C GLU A 278 3.30 -1.31 -29.05
N GLY A 279 3.81 -0.51 -28.12
CA GLY A 279 3.01 0.10 -27.06
C GLY A 279 3.54 1.47 -26.65
N ILE A 280 2.72 2.20 -25.89
CA ILE A 280 3.07 3.50 -25.30
C ILE A 280 3.09 3.35 -23.79
N SER A 281 4.21 3.71 -23.15
CA SER A 281 4.32 3.71 -21.69
C SER A 281 3.41 4.78 -21.08
N TRP A 282 2.60 4.40 -20.09
CA TRP A 282 1.82 5.36 -19.30
C TRP A 282 2.71 6.29 -18.46
N LEU A 283 3.87 5.79 -18.02
CA LEU A 283 4.77 6.51 -17.13
C LEU A 283 5.59 7.58 -17.87
N THR A 284 5.96 7.32 -19.13
CA THR A 284 6.89 8.18 -19.88
C THR A 284 6.30 8.78 -21.14
N GLY A 285 5.12 8.33 -21.59
CA GLY A 285 4.52 8.74 -22.86
C GLY A 285 5.27 8.28 -24.11
N CYS A 286 6.39 7.56 -23.96
CA CYS A 286 7.21 7.09 -25.08
C CYS A 286 6.62 5.83 -25.70
N SER A 287 6.78 5.69 -27.03
CA SER A 287 6.45 4.48 -27.77
C SER A 287 7.66 3.56 -27.90
N GLY A 288 7.43 2.25 -27.97
CA GLY A 288 8.45 1.26 -28.28
C GLY A 288 7.89 -0.16 -28.33
N PHE A 289 8.74 -1.12 -28.67
CA PHE A 289 8.41 -2.53 -28.70
C PHE A 289 8.55 -3.17 -27.31
N LEU A 290 7.59 -4.02 -26.96
CA LEU A 290 7.62 -4.79 -25.72
C LEU A 290 7.23 -6.26 -25.96
N PRO A 291 7.71 -7.20 -25.12
CA PRO A 291 7.25 -8.58 -25.18
C PRO A 291 5.77 -8.67 -24.73
N LYS A 292 4.90 -9.23 -25.57
CA LYS A 292 3.47 -9.36 -25.28
C LYS A 292 3.18 -10.19 -24.01
N ASN A 293 4.02 -11.18 -23.71
CA ASN A 293 3.90 -12.01 -22.52
C ASN A 293 4.33 -11.31 -21.22
N TYR A 294 4.82 -10.07 -21.29
CA TYR A 294 5.22 -9.27 -20.13
C TYR A 294 4.09 -8.37 -19.62
N VAL A 295 2.95 -8.38 -20.32
CA VAL A 295 1.81 -7.54 -20.01
C VAL A 295 0.50 -8.31 -20.03
N GLU A 296 -0.45 -7.91 -19.20
CA GLU A 296 -1.77 -8.50 -19.10
C GLU A 296 -2.86 -7.43 -19.31
N LYS A 297 -3.95 -7.78 -20.00
CA LYS A 297 -5.02 -6.81 -20.25
C LYS A 297 -5.73 -6.44 -18.95
N THR A 298 -5.86 -5.14 -18.67
CA THR A 298 -6.54 -4.62 -17.47
C THR A 298 -7.67 -3.67 -17.84
N ALA A 299 -8.38 -3.10 -16.85
CA ALA A 299 -9.45 -2.16 -17.10
C ALA A 299 -8.90 -0.82 -17.62
N GLU A 300 -9.56 -0.20 -18.60
CA GLU A 300 -9.19 1.14 -19.08
C GLU A 300 -9.17 2.16 -17.93
N SER A 301 -10.13 2.05 -17.00
CA SER A 301 -10.20 2.96 -15.86
C SER A 301 -9.05 2.86 -14.86
N ASP A 302 -8.24 1.79 -14.90
CA ASP A 302 -7.11 1.65 -13.99
C ASP A 302 -6.00 2.66 -14.30
N ALA A 303 -5.89 3.12 -15.55
CA ALA A 303 -4.91 4.13 -15.98
C ALA A 303 -5.43 5.58 -15.90
N TRP A 304 -6.65 5.81 -15.42
CA TRP A 304 -7.23 7.16 -15.35
C TRP A 304 -6.75 7.94 -14.13
N THR A 305 -6.67 9.27 -14.25
CA THR A 305 -6.33 10.15 -13.14
C THR A 305 -7.60 10.50 -12.36
N LEU A 306 -7.67 10.18 -11.07
CA LEU A 306 -8.68 10.70 -10.15
C LEU A 306 -8.27 12.09 -9.65
N HIS A 307 -9.10 13.10 -9.91
CA HIS A 307 -8.88 14.49 -9.51
C HIS A 307 -9.52 14.83 -8.17
N LYS A 308 -10.78 14.39 -7.97
CA LYS A 308 -11.52 14.64 -6.73
C LYS A 308 -12.57 13.56 -6.52
N SER A 309 -12.76 13.18 -5.25
CA SER A 309 -13.86 12.35 -4.77
C SER A 309 -14.57 13.12 -3.66
N VAL A 310 -15.89 13.25 -3.73
CA VAL A 310 -16.70 13.91 -2.71
C VAL A 310 -17.84 13.00 -2.29
N GLU A 311 -18.03 12.81 -0.99
CA GLU A 311 -19.09 11.97 -0.44
C GLU A 311 -20.44 12.69 -0.46
N LEU A 312 -21.48 11.94 -0.82
CA LEU A 312 -22.87 12.37 -0.70
C LEU A 312 -23.33 12.10 0.74
N ASN A 313 -23.81 13.14 1.44
CA ASN A 313 -24.22 13.12 2.85
C ASN A 313 -23.09 12.74 3.82
N PRO A 314 -22.05 13.58 3.98
CA PRO A 314 -21.00 13.33 4.96
C PRO A 314 -21.59 13.19 6.37
N SER A 315 -21.16 12.17 7.12
CA SER A 315 -21.57 12.01 8.51
C SER A 315 -20.99 13.14 9.37
N ALA A 316 -21.75 13.63 10.35
CA ALA A 316 -21.37 14.79 11.17
C ALA A 316 -20.09 14.56 12.00
N ASP A 317 -19.60 13.32 12.12
CA ASP A 317 -18.39 12.96 12.87
C ASP A 317 -17.08 13.15 12.07
N GLU A 318 -17.14 13.53 10.78
CA GLU A 318 -15.96 13.67 9.90
C GLU A 318 -15.57 15.13 9.56
N LEU A 319 -16.20 16.13 10.19
CA LEU A 319 -15.99 17.56 9.84
C LEU A 319 -14.68 18.18 10.36
N ASP A 320 -13.83 17.44 11.09
CA ASP A 320 -12.62 17.99 11.72
C ASP A 320 -11.27 17.46 11.17
N GLU A 321 -11.23 16.77 10.03
CA GLU A 321 -9.96 16.41 9.36
C GLU A 321 -10.01 16.64 7.85
N ILE A 322 -10.00 17.90 7.41
CA ILE A 322 -9.72 18.25 6.01
C ILE A 322 -8.50 19.16 5.94
N ASP A 323 -7.33 18.53 5.76
CA ASP A 323 -6.34 19.00 4.79
C ASP A 323 -5.44 17.84 4.34
N GLY A 324 -5.71 17.32 3.14
CA GLY A 324 -4.71 16.76 2.23
C GLY A 324 -4.09 15.39 2.56
N VAL A 325 -4.87 14.29 2.47
CA VAL A 325 -4.29 12.96 2.22
C VAL A 325 -5.05 12.29 1.07
N SER A 326 -4.51 12.49 -0.13
CA SER A 326 -5.07 12.09 -1.42
C SER A 326 -4.93 10.59 -1.72
N ALA A 327 -6.08 9.90 -1.81
CA ALA A 327 -6.57 8.97 -2.84
C ALA A 327 -5.62 8.24 -3.83
N SER A 328 -4.38 7.89 -3.48
CA SER A 328 -3.48 7.12 -4.36
C SER A 328 -3.28 5.65 -3.97
N SER A 329 -3.82 5.15 -2.85
CA SER A 329 -3.57 3.75 -2.46
C SER A 329 -4.44 2.73 -3.20
N ASP A 330 -5.62 3.12 -3.70
CA ASP A 330 -6.57 2.17 -4.30
C ASP A 330 -6.23 1.72 -5.72
N GLN A 331 -5.39 2.49 -6.44
CA GLN A 331 -5.07 2.21 -7.84
C GLN A 331 -3.91 1.21 -7.98
N ALA A 332 -2.94 1.24 -7.05
CA ALA A 332 -1.89 0.22 -6.94
C ALA A 332 -2.42 -1.12 -6.36
N LEU A 333 -3.53 -1.09 -5.61
CA LEU A 333 -4.10 -2.26 -4.93
C LEU A 333 -4.91 -3.20 -5.84
N ARG A 334 -5.44 -2.72 -6.97
CA ARG A 334 -6.13 -3.60 -7.94
C ARG A 334 -5.17 -4.52 -8.69
N LEU A 335 -3.92 -4.09 -8.80
CA LEU A 335 -2.90 -4.74 -9.59
C LEU A 335 -2.27 -5.95 -8.90
N LEU A 336 -2.14 -5.94 -7.57
CA LEU A 336 -1.50 -7.04 -6.83
C LEU A 336 -2.40 -8.26 -6.61
N ASN A 337 -3.72 -8.14 -6.80
CA ASN A 337 -4.67 -9.24 -6.57
C ASN A 337 -4.95 -10.13 -7.79
N GLN A 338 -4.42 -9.84 -8.98
CA GLN A 338 -4.70 -10.60 -10.22
C GLN A 338 -3.53 -11.43 -10.76
N MET A 339 -2.39 -11.51 -10.06
CA MET A 339 -1.20 -12.22 -10.56
C MET A 339 -0.82 -13.42 -9.67
N SER A 340 -1.59 -14.49 -9.79
CA SER A 340 -1.11 -15.86 -9.52
C SER A 340 -1.30 -16.67 -10.80
N PRO A 341 -0.25 -16.91 -11.61
CA PRO A 341 -0.34 -17.89 -12.69
C PRO A 341 -0.13 -19.29 -12.11
N GLU A 342 -1.18 -20.12 -12.17
CA GLU A 342 -1.04 -21.57 -12.14
C GLU A 342 -0.29 -22.02 -13.40
N LEU A 343 1.00 -22.32 -13.27
CA LEU A 343 1.77 -22.98 -14.32
C LEU A 343 1.64 -24.50 -14.15
N GLY A 344 0.64 -25.06 -14.82
CA GLY A 344 0.55 -26.49 -15.11
C GLY A 344 1.59 -26.89 -16.16
N CYS A 345 2.58 -27.68 -15.77
CA CYS A 345 3.52 -28.29 -16.69
C CYS A 345 3.03 -29.70 -17.05
N ASN A 346 2.53 -29.87 -18.27
CA ASN A 346 2.35 -31.18 -18.89
C ASN A 346 3.71 -31.78 -19.21
N ASN A 347 3.91 -33.05 -18.84
CA ASN A 347 4.81 -33.96 -19.52
C ASN A 347 4.13 -35.33 -19.56
N ASP A 348 3.79 -35.76 -20.78
CA ASP A 348 3.34 -37.11 -21.10
C ASP A 348 4.45 -38.14 -20.87
N THR A 349 4.12 -39.29 -20.29
CA THR A 349 4.34 -40.62 -20.91
C THR A 349 3.70 -41.76 -20.11
N ASN A 350 2.86 -42.51 -20.84
CA ASN A 350 2.55 -43.95 -20.76
C ASN A 350 1.76 -44.61 -19.60
N SER A 351 0.53 -44.99 -19.99
CA SER A 351 -0.10 -46.33 -19.89
C SER A 351 -0.51 -46.86 -18.51
N HIS A 352 -1.81 -46.97 -18.24
CA HIS A 352 -2.67 -48.08 -18.65
C HIS A 352 -4.14 -47.81 -18.28
N ARG A 353 -5.02 -48.48 -19.04
CA ARG A 353 -6.49 -48.41 -19.05
C ARG A 353 -7.13 -48.82 -17.73
N ASP A 354 -8.21 -48.14 -17.33
CA ASP A 354 -9.56 -48.72 -17.30
C ASP A 354 -10.63 -47.66 -17.01
N GLN A 355 -11.82 -47.88 -17.57
CA GLN A 355 -13.01 -47.02 -17.58
C GLN A 355 -14.21 -47.88 -17.09
N PRO A 356 -15.42 -47.33 -16.87
CA PRO A 356 -15.85 -46.58 -15.70
C PRO A 356 -17.01 -47.30 -14.97
N THR A 357 -17.24 -47.00 -13.68
CA THR A 357 -18.55 -47.27 -13.05
C THR A 357 -19.05 -46.07 -12.26
N SER A 358 -20.25 -45.64 -12.66
CA SER A 358 -21.20 -44.75 -11.99
C SER A 358 -21.18 -44.88 -10.46
N THR A 359 -21.32 -43.77 -9.72
CA THR A 359 -22.44 -43.55 -8.76
C THR A 359 -22.21 -42.27 -7.91
N LYS A 360 -23.15 -41.33 -8.05
CA LYS A 360 -23.70 -40.36 -7.07
C LYS A 360 -22.81 -39.32 -6.35
N VAL A 361 -23.25 -38.08 -6.54
CA VAL A 361 -23.12 -36.92 -5.65
C VAL A 361 -23.42 -37.29 -4.20
N VAL A 362 -22.44 -37.10 -3.31
CA VAL A 362 -22.63 -37.04 -1.86
C VAL A 362 -21.79 -35.87 -1.32
N ALA A 363 -22.45 -34.98 -0.58
CA ALA A 363 -21.84 -33.86 0.12
C ALA A 363 -20.73 -34.33 1.07
N VAL A 364 -19.54 -33.72 0.97
CA VAL A 364 -18.40 -34.02 1.86
C VAL A 364 -18.36 -33.02 3.01
N ARG A 365 -18.27 -33.60 4.21
CA ARG A 365 -18.19 -32.95 5.53
C ARG A 365 -16.80 -32.33 5.79
N PRO A 366 -16.69 -31.37 6.72
CA PRO A 366 -15.44 -30.69 7.05
C PRO A 366 -14.44 -31.62 7.74
N THR A 367 -13.52 -32.22 6.99
CA THR A 367 -12.40 -33.01 7.56
C THR A 367 -11.08 -32.94 6.78
N GLU A 368 -10.92 -32.05 5.80
CA GLU A 368 -9.65 -31.89 5.06
C GLU A 368 -8.95 -30.53 5.35
N LEU A 369 -9.12 -30.02 6.58
CA LEU A 369 -8.43 -28.83 7.13
C LEU A 369 -7.43 -29.20 8.24
N SER A 370 -7.03 -30.48 8.33
CA SER A 370 -6.28 -31.04 9.47
C SER A 370 -4.79 -31.30 9.21
N LYS A 371 -4.27 -31.05 8.00
CA LYS A 371 -2.84 -31.32 7.71
C LYS A 371 -1.93 -30.10 7.73
N CYS A 372 -2.47 -28.87 7.77
CA CYS A 372 -1.68 -27.64 7.92
C CYS A 372 -1.76 -27.01 9.32
N THR A 373 -2.68 -27.48 10.17
CA THR A 373 -2.93 -26.97 11.53
C THR A 373 -2.06 -27.63 12.60
N GLU A 374 -1.50 -28.81 12.36
CA GLU A 374 -0.75 -29.57 13.38
C GLU A 374 0.63 -28.98 13.73
N ASN A 375 1.28 -28.19 12.85
CA ASN A 375 2.65 -27.73 13.10
C ASN A 375 2.77 -26.55 14.08
N TYR A 376 1.71 -25.76 14.29
CA TYR A 376 1.78 -24.59 15.18
C TYR A 376 0.64 -24.52 16.21
N ALA A 377 -0.35 -25.43 16.16
CA ALA A 377 -1.43 -25.51 17.16
C ALA A 377 -1.08 -26.34 18.39
N ASN A 378 0.00 -27.15 18.36
CA ASN A 378 0.36 -28.08 19.44
C ASN A 378 1.42 -27.55 20.43
N PHE A 379 1.36 -26.26 20.77
CA PHE A 379 2.07 -25.74 21.96
C PHE A 379 1.09 -25.24 23.02
N ASN A 380 0.12 -26.08 23.37
CA ASN A 380 -0.33 -26.18 24.77
C ASN A 380 0.66 -27.11 25.47
N LEU A 381 1.69 -26.54 26.10
CA LEU A 381 2.61 -27.29 26.97
C LEU A 381 1.99 -27.46 28.35
N ASP A 382 2.00 -28.71 28.81
CA ASP A 382 1.60 -29.20 30.12
C ASP A 382 2.02 -28.28 31.29
N MET A 383 1.01 -27.79 31.99
CA MET A 383 1.08 -27.12 33.29
C MET A 383 1.01 -28.15 34.42
N ALA A 384 2.07 -28.95 34.60
CA ALA A 384 2.16 -29.87 35.74
C ALA A 384 3.58 -29.93 36.30
N GLY A 385 3.93 -28.94 37.10
CA GLY A 385 5.06 -29.06 38.02
C GLY A 385 5.81 -27.76 38.23
N LEU A 386 5.23 -26.84 39.01
CA LEU A 386 5.90 -25.91 39.93
C LEU A 386 4.81 -25.12 40.66
N SER A 387 4.59 -25.42 41.94
CA SER A 387 3.66 -24.70 42.80
C SER A 387 4.08 -23.23 42.98
N PRO A 388 3.14 -22.26 43.07
CA PRO A 388 3.49 -20.85 43.12
C PRO A 388 3.89 -20.43 44.53
N VAL A 389 5.12 -19.94 44.69
CA VAL A 389 5.38 -18.90 45.69
C VAL A 389 4.94 -17.60 45.02
N VAL A 390 3.85 -17.01 45.52
CA VAL A 390 3.31 -15.74 45.01
C VAL A 390 4.22 -14.59 45.47
N GLU A 391 5.32 -14.38 44.76
CA GLU A 391 6.00 -13.08 44.73
C GLU A 391 5.37 -12.24 43.62
N ARG A 392 5.00 -10.99 43.91
CA ARG A 392 4.56 -10.04 42.87
C ARG A 392 5.65 -9.98 41.78
N PRO A 393 5.33 -10.20 40.49
CA PRO A 393 6.31 -10.13 39.41
C PRO A 393 7.09 -8.82 39.47
N LEU A 394 8.42 -8.88 39.30
CA LEU A 394 9.33 -7.71 39.26
C LEU A 394 8.81 -6.63 38.29
N ALA A 395 8.13 -7.04 37.22
CA ALA A 395 7.37 -6.21 36.29
C ALA A 395 6.55 -5.11 36.98
N PHE A 396 5.73 -5.43 37.99
CA PHE A 396 4.85 -4.45 38.64
C PHE A 396 5.58 -3.49 39.57
N LYS A 397 6.83 -3.77 39.96
CA LYS A 397 7.64 -2.83 40.76
C LYS A 397 8.13 -1.64 39.94
N GLN A 398 8.21 -1.76 38.61
CA GLN A 398 8.59 -0.68 37.69
C GLN A 398 7.40 -0.12 36.88
N GLY A 399 6.17 -0.52 37.18
CA GLY A 399 4.98 -0.21 36.36
C GLY A 399 4.77 -1.20 35.20
N PRO A 400 3.62 -1.18 34.52
CA PRO A 400 3.25 -2.20 33.53
C PRO A 400 4.30 -2.33 32.43
N ARG A 401 4.59 -3.56 32.00
CA ARG A 401 5.55 -3.83 30.92
C ARG A 401 5.02 -3.31 29.59
N ARG A 402 5.93 -2.85 28.74
CA ARG A 402 5.61 -2.40 27.38
C ARG A 402 6.39 -3.19 26.34
N LEU A 403 5.75 -3.39 25.20
CA LEU A 403 6.32 -3.91 23.97
C LEU A 403 6.32 -2.77 22.94
N PHE A 404 7.51 -2.42 22.46
CA PHE A 404 7.71 -1.48 21.37
C PHE A 404 8.02 -2.25 20.09
N ILE A 405 7.34 -1.94 19.00
CA ILE A 405 7.53 -2.60 17.71
C ILE A 405 7.83 -1.52 16.67
N VAL A 406 8.96 -1.65 15.97
CA VAL A 406 9.50 -0.60 15.10
C VAL A 406 9.79 -1.13 13.70
N ARG A 407 9.35 -0.38 12.68
CA ARG A 407 9.75 -0.59 11.28
C ARG A 407 11.18 -0.09 11.07
N HIS A 408 11.97 -0.79 10.26
CA HIS A 408 13.26 -0.27 9.81
C HIS A 408 13.19 1.15 9.18
N GLY A 409 14.32 1.85 9.16
CA GLY A 409 14.47 3.17 8.52
C GLY A 409 14.45 3.14 6.99
N GLU A 410 14.62 4.30 6.37
CA GLU A 410 14.70 4.47 4.91
C GLU A 410 15.79 3.58 4.28
N ARG A 411 15.40 2.86 3.22
CA ARG A 411 16.25 1.88 2.51
C ARG A 411 16.88 2.50 1.27
N ILE A 412 18.12 2.11 0.98
CA ILE A 412 18.85 2.62 -0.18
C ILE A 412 18.21 2.25 -1.53
N ASP A 413 17.63 1.05 -1.64
CA ASP A 413 17.05 0.55 -2.89
C ASP A 413 15.77 1.27 -3.28
N PHE A 414 14.94 1.63 -2.30
CA PHE A 414 13.73 2.43 -2.55
C PHE A 414 14.06 3.90 -2.87
N THR A 415 15.16 4.43 -2.33
CA THR A 415 15.56 5.82 -2.59
C THR A 415 16.31 5.99 -3.91
N PHE A 416 17.11 5.00 -4.31
CA PHE A 416 18.05 5.12 -5.45
C PHE A 416 17.86 4.07 -6.55
N GLY A 417 16.89 3.16 -6.42
CA GLY A 417 16.66 2.08 -7.39
C GLY A 417 17.85 1.14 -7.48
N THR A 418 18.32 0.88 -8.71
CA THR A 418 19.44 -0.02 -9.02
C THR A 418 20.79 0.62 -8.65
N TRP A 419 21.05 0.72 -7.35
CA TRP A 419 22.20 1.43 -6.81
C TRP A 419 23.52 0.64 -6.87
N ILE A 420 23.49 -0.69 -6.91
CA ILE A 420 24.68 -1.55 -6.82
C ILE A 420 25.66 -1.29 -7.98
N PRO A 421 25.28 -1.36 -9.26
CA PRO A 421 26.22 -1.10 -10.37
C PRO A 421 26.76 0.33 -10.37
N TYR A 422 26.04 1.27 -9.76
CA TYR A 422 26.43 2.67 -9.70
C TYR A 422 27.41 2.98 -8.55
N CYS A 423 27.35 2.19 -7.48
CA CYS A 423 28.10 2.44 -6.23
C CYS A 423 29.25 1.47 -6.01
N PHE A 424 29.47 0.50 -6.88
CA PHE A 424 30.61 -0.41 -6.81
C PHE A 424 31.46 -0.27 -8.08
N ASP A 425 32.77 -0.13 -7.92
CA ASP A 425 33.69 -0.12 -9.06
C ASP A 425 33.97 -1.54 -9.59
N GLU A 426 34.75 -1.63 -10.67
CA GLU A 426 35.13 -2.91 -11.31
C GLU A 426 35.87 -3.87 -10.36
N THR A 427 36.43 -3.37 -9.25
CA THR A 427 37.10 -4.18 -8.23
C THR A 427 36.15 -4.64 -7.11
N GLY A 428 34.86 -4.30 -7.21
CA GLY A 428 33.86 -4.58 -6.19
C GLY A 428 33.97 -3.67 -4.96
N LYS A 429 34.69 -2.54 -5.07
CA LYS A 429 34.83 -1.60 -3.95
C LYS A 429 33.70 -0.59 -3.97
N TYR A 430 33.06 -0.43 -2.81
CA TYR A 430 32.00 0.56 -2.62
C TYR A 430 32.53 2.01 -2.69
N VAL A 431 31.84 2.84 -3.46
CA VAL A 431 32.07 4.26 -3.65
C VAL A 431 30.75 4.98 -3.44
N ARG A 432 30.69 5.82 -2.40
CA ARG A 432 29.53 6.68 -2.13
C ARG A 432 29.36 7.71 -3.26
N LYS A 433 28.17 7.74 -3.88
CA LYS A 433 27.84 8.66 -4.98
C LYS A 433 26.81 9.74 -4.64
N ASP A 434 26.15 9.61 -3.50
CA ASP A 434 25.17 10.58 -2.98
C ASP A 434 25.36 10.76 -1.47
N LEU A 435 25.04 11.95 -0.94
CA LEU A 435 25.16 12.23 0.48
C LEU A 435 24.13 11.46 1.34
N ASN A 436 23.04 11.00 0.77
CA ASN A 436 22.11 10.12 1.48
C ASN A 436 22.52 8.63 1.37
N MET A 437 23.51 8.27 0.55
CA MET A 437 24.10 6.92 0.58
C MET A 437 25.04 6.73 1.78
N PRO A 438 25.13 5.50 2.34
CA PRO A 438 25.97 5.23 3.51
C PRO A 438 27.45 5.51 3.21
N LEU A 439 28.22 5.83 4.26
CA LEU A 439 29.66 6.07 4.14
C LEU A 439 30.43 4.81 3.72
N SER A 440 29.96 3.66 4.18
CA SER A 440 30.50 2.34 3.87
C SER A 440 29.38 1.31 3.99
N VAL A 441 29.54 0.19 3.30
CA VAL A 441 28.69 -0.99 3.48
C VAL A 441 29.47 -2.10 4.19
N PRO A 442 28.80 -2.98 4.95
CA PRO A 442 29.47 -4.10 5.63
C PRO A 442 30.21 -5.01 4.65
N LYS A 443 31.34 -5.58 5.08
CA LYS A 443 31.94 -6.69 4.33
C LYS A 443 31.11 -7.94 4.61
N ARG A 444 30.69 -8.62 3.55
CA ARG A 444 29.88 -9.85 3.62
C ARG A 444 30.15 -10.74 2.42
N GLN A 445 29.89 -12.02 2.58
CA GLN A 445 29.93 -12.99 1.51
C GLN A 445 28.90 -12.64 0.43
N GLY A 446 29.30 -12.79 -0.83
CA GLY A 446 28.45 -12.49 -1.98
C GLY A 446 28.31 -11.00 -2.29
N SER A 447 29.07 -10.12 -1.62
CA SER A 447 29.12 -8.70 -1.99
C SER A 447 29.75 -8.52 -3.39
N PRO A 448 29.22 -7.61 -4.22
CA PRO A 448 28.12 -6.68 -3.94
C PRO A 448 26.69 -7.22 -4.15
N GLU A 449 26.51 -8.33 -4.88
CA GLU A 449 25.21 -8.84 -5.31
C GLU A 449 24.29 -9.22 -4.15
N SER A 450 24.86 -9.69 -3.04
CA SER A 450 24.14 -10.07 -1.82
C SER A 450 23.34 -8.90 -1.21
N PHE A 451 23.68 -7.64 -1.53
CA PHE A 451 22.93 -6.48 -1.09
C PHE A 451 21.62 -6.25 -1.85
N TYR A 452 21.39 -6.91 -2.99
CA TYR A 452 20.19 -6.70 -3.80
C TYR A 452 18.91 -7.02 -3.04
N LYS A 453 18.89 -8.12 -2.28
CA LYS A 453 17.74 -8.54 -1.45
C LYS A 453 17.89 -8.21 0.04
N ASP A 454 19.07 -7.74 0.44
CA ASP A 454 19.39 -7.38 1.83
C ASP A 454 20.13 -6.05 1.90
N CYS A 455 19.48 -5.01 1.40
CA CYS A 455 20.05 -3.69 1.23
C CYS A 455 20.28 -2.96 2.58
N PRO A 456 21.26 -2.05 2.65
CA PRO A 456 21.46 -1.18 3.81
C PRO A 456 20.43 -0.04 3.88
N LEU A 457 20.43 0.64 5.02
CA LEU A 457 19.80 1.95 5.19
C LEU A 457 20.54 3.06 4.42
N THR A 458 19.82 4.14 4.15
CA THR A 458 20.40 5.44 3.80
C THR A 458 20.92 6.17 5.06
N ILE A 459 21.65 7.27 4.89
CA ILE A 459 22.05 8.15 6.01
C ILE A 459 20.83 8.75 6.70
N LEU A 460 19.78 9.11 5.94
CA LEU A 460 18.51 9.55 6.52
C LEU A 460 17.81 8.41 7.26
N GLY A 461 17.86 7.17 6.76
CA GLY A 461 17.37 5.99 7.48
C GLY A 461 18.05 5.77 8.83
N GLU A 462 19.38 5.91 8.88
CA GLU A 462 20.15 5.87 10.13
C GLU A 462 19.77 7.04 11.06
N THR A 463 19.58 8.23 10.49
CA THR A 463 19.19 9.43 11.24
C THR A 463 17.79 9.30 11.85
N GLN A 464 16.83 8.74 11.11
CA GLN A 464 15.47 8.45 11.61
C GLN A 464 15.52 7.55 12.83
N ALA A 465 16.27 6.46 12.74
CA ALA A 465 16.44 5.50 13.82
C ALA A 465 17.11 6.15 15.03
N GLY A 466 18.15 6.95 14.82
CA GLY A 466 18.84 7.70 15.89
C GLY A 466 17.93 8.71 16.59
N LEU A 467 17.15 9.47 15.84
CA LEU A 467 16.18 10.44 16.38
C LEU A 467 15.09 9.74 17.20
N LEU A 468 14.58 8.59 16.73
CA LEU A 468 13.63 7.79 17.50
C LEU A 468 14.25 7.31 18.82
N GLY A 469 15.49 6.83 18.81
CA GLY A 469 16.22 6.46 20.02
C GLY A 469 16.38 7.63 20.99
N GLN A 470 16.73 8.82 20.48
CA GLN A 470 16.85 10.03 21.30
C GLN A 470 15.51 10.46 21.91
N ALA A 471 14.42 10.36 21.16
CA ALA A 471 13.07 10.64 21.65
C ALA A 471 12.67 9.66 22.75
N LEU A 472 12.92 8.36 22.55
CA LEU A 472 12.65 7.33 23.55
C LEU A 472 13.48 7.55 24.83
N ARG A 473 14.74 7.98 24.70
CA ARG A 473 15.58 8.36 25.84
C ARG A 473 14.99 9.53 26.61
N ALA A 474 14.52 10.57 25.92
CA ALA A 474 13.94 11.75 26.53
C ALA A 474 12.72 11.44 27.42
N VAL A 475 12.01 10.34 27.12
CA VAL A 475 10.87 9.85 27.93
C VAL A 475 11.24 8.69 28.88
N GLY A 476 12.53 8.53 29.18
CA GLY A 476 13.04 7.57 30.16
C GLY A 476 13.20 6.14 29.64
N GLY A 477 13.18 5.94 28.31
CA GLY A 477 13.32 4.64 27.66
C GLY A 477 14.61 3.91 28.02
N SER A 478 15.73 4.62 28.19
CA SER A 478 17.06 4.04 28.51
C SER A 478 17.09 3.24 29.81
N ASN A 479 16.23 3.57 30.77
CA ASN A 479 16.15 2.85 32.05
C ASN A 479 15.19 1.65 32.00
N ARG A 480 14.37 1.56 30.95
CA ARG A 480 13.26 0.60 30.87
C ARG A 480 13.45 -0.46 29.79
N ILE A 481 13.93 -0.08 28.62
CA ILE A 481 14.17 -1.01 27.51
C ILE A 481 15.39 -1.85 27.86
N GLN A 482 15.17 -3.13 28.14
CA GLN A 482 16.21 -4.07 28.59
C GLN A 482 16.38 -5.26 27.65
N HIS A 483 15.42 -5.47 26.74
CA HIS A 483 15.40 -6.61 25.84
C HIS A 483 15.12 -6.15 24.42
N VAL A 484 15.96 -6.56 23.47
CA VAL A 484 15.90 -6.10 22.10
C VAL A 484 15.98 -7.30 21.18
N TYR A 485 14.99 -7.48 20.32
CA TYR A 485 14.96 -8.53 19.31
C TYR A 485 14.88 -7.89 17.92
N CYS A 486 15.63 -8.42 16.96
CA CYS A 486 15.77 -7.82 15.65
C CYS A 486 15.69 -8.86 14.54
N SER A 487 14.91 -8.56 13.49
CA SER A 487 14.93 -9.29 12.22
C SER A 487 16.36 -9.33 11.64
N PRO A 488 16.73 -10.42 10.93
CA PRO A 488 18.08 -10.58 10.40
C PRO A 488 18.41 -9.71 9.18
N SER A 489 17.43 -8.97 8.64
CA SER A 489 17.71 -8.06 7.53
C SER A 489 18.66 -6.93 7.94
N LEU A 490 19.59 -6.57 7.06
CA LEU A 490 20.61 -5.55 7.32
C LEU A 490 19.99 -4.21 7.71
N ARG A 491 18.93 -3.79 7.01
CA ARG A 491 18.15 -2.58 7.32
C ARG A 491 17.58 -2.59 8.75
N SER A 492 17.08 -3.73 9.23
CA SER A 492 16.57 -3.87 10.59
C SER A 492 17.71 -3.80 11.61
N LEU A 493 18.84 -4.46 11.36
CA LEU A 493 20.02 -4.41 12.23
C LEU A 493 20.60 -2.99 12.36
N GLN A 494 20.74 -2.27 11.24
CA GLN A 494 21.20 -0.88 11.26
C GLN A 494 20.20 0.05 11.95
N THR A 495 18.90 -0.20 11.79
CA THR A 495 17.86 0.56 12.52
C THR A 495 18.00 0.31 14.02
N CYS A 496 18.10 -0.95 14.42
CA CYS A 496 18.27 -1.37 15.80
C CYS A 496 19.49 -0.70 16.43
N GLN A 497 20.65 -0.81 15.79
CA GLN A 497 21.89 -0.23 16.27
C GLN A 497 21.81 1.30 16.47
N ASN A 498 21.16 2.01 15.55
CA ASN A 498 21.03 3.47 15.65
C ASN A 498 20.00 3.89 16.71
N ILE A 499 18.92 3.14 16.91
CA ILE A 499 18.00 3.34 18.04
C ILE A 499 18.75 3.16 19.37
N LEU A 500 19.55 2.09 19.51
CA LEU A 500 20.32 1.83 20.73
C LEU A 500 21.36 2.92 21.02
N LYS A 501 22.02 3.44 19.97
CA LYS A 501 22.91 4.62 20.09
C LYS A 501 22.15 5.86 20.54
N GLY A 502 20.97 6.13 19.96
CA GLY A 502 20.13 7.26 20.37
C GLY A 502 19.62 7.14 21.82
N LEU A 503 19.42 5.90 22.28
CA LEU A 503 19.07 5.55 23.66
C LEU A 503 20.28 5.58 24.62
N GLU A 504 21.51 5.58 24.11
CA GLU A 504 22.76 5.41 24.87
C GLU A 504 22.81 4.10 25.68
N ILE A 505 22.31 3.01 25.08
CA ILE A 505 22.31 1.67 25.70
C ILE A 505 22.94 0.59 24.81
N GLU A 506 23.56 0.96 23.69
CA GLU A 506 24.23 0.04 22.75
C GLU A 506 25.36 -0.77 23.42
N HIS A 507 25.94 -0.22 24.48
CA HIS A 507 26.98 -0.88 25.29
C HIS A 507 26.42 -1.66 26.48
N SER A 508 25.12 -1.63 26.71
CA SER A 508 24.48 -2.29 27.86
C SER A 508 23.48 -3.36 27.44
N VAL A 509 22.79 -3.17 26.33
CA VAL A 509 21.74 -4.06 25.84
C VAL A 509 22.16 -4.67 24.50
N PRO A 510 22.49 -5.98 24.45
CA PRO A 510 22.85 -6.66 23.20
C PRO A 510 21.60 -6.96 22.36
N ILE A 511 21.79 -7.09 21.05
CA ILE A 511 20.75 -7.42 20.07
C ILE A 511 20.53 -8.94 20.06
N CYS A 512 19.31 -9.38 20.34
CA CYS A 512 18.88 -10.76 20.09
C CYS A 512 18.45 -10.88 18.62
N LEU A 513 19.24 -11.57 17.81
CA LEU A 513 18.88 -11.85 16.41
C LEU A 513 17.73 -12.85 16.38
N GLU A 514 16.63 -12.53 15.69
CA GLU A 514 15.45 -13.40 15.62
C GLU A 514 14.95 -13.52 14.17
N PRO A 515 15.23 -14.65 13.49
CA PRO A 515 14.76 -14.91 12.13
C PRO A 515 13.24 -14.82 12.01
N GLY A 516 12.50 -15.28 13.03
CA GLY A 516 11.04 -15.25 13.03
C GLY A 516 10.41 -13.85 12.96
N LEU A 517 11.20 -12.77 13.12
CA LEU A 517 10.78 -11.38 12.88
C LEU A 517 10.95 -10.92 11.42
N PHE A 518 11.51 -11.75 10.54
CA PHE A 518 11.58 -11.45 9.12
C PHE A 518 10.18 -11.30 8.51
N GLU A 519 10.04 -10.47 7.49
CA GLU A 519 8.74 -10.17 6.90
C GLU A 519 8.14 -11.37 6.16
N TRP A 520 6.93 -11.18 5.64
CA TRP A 520 6.16 -12.24 5.01
C TRP A 520 6.91 -12.85 3.83
N LEU A 521 7.11 -14.17 3.85
CA LEU A 521 7.98 -14.85 2.88
C LEU A 521 7.43 -14.82 1.44
N VAL A 522 6.14 -14.54 1.27
CA VAL A 522 5.51 -14.40 -0.04
C VAL A 522 6.15 -13.30 -0.88
N TRP A 523 6.78 -12.31 -0.27
CA TRP A 523 7.51 -11.25 -0.99
C TRP A 523 8.87 -11.71 -1.55
N TYR A 524 9.25 -12.98 -1.36
CA TYR A 524 10.55 -13.54 -1.73
C TYR A 524 10.43 -14.81 -2.60
N GLN A 525 9.43 -14.88 -3.48
CA GLN A 525 9.17 -16.06 -4.33
C GLN A 525 10.38 -16.54 -5.13
N ASP A 526 11.23 -15.63 -5.64
CA ASP A 526 12.38 -16.02 -6.45
C ASP A 526 13.51 -16.65 -5.63
N SER A 527 13.87 -16.00 -4.52
CA SER A 527 14.89 -16.48 -3.58
C SER A 527 14.90 -15.63 -2.30
N MET A 528 15.30 -16.27 -1.20
CA MET A 528 15.52 -15.61 0.08
C MET A 528 16.76 -14.70 0.04
N PRO A 529 16.80 -13.62 0.84
CA PRO A 529 18.02 -12.85 1.00
C PRO A 529 19.12 -13.71 1.62
N GLN A 530 20.35 -13.54 1.13
CA GLN A 530 21.51 -14.12 1.79
C GLN A 530 21.87 -13.24 2.98
N PHE A 531 21.32 -13.48 4.16
CA PHE A 531 21.63 -12.69 5.36
C PHE A 531 23.10 -12.78 5.76
N MET A 532 23.59 -11.76 6.46
CA MET A 532 24.92 -11.81 7.07
C MET A 532 24.98 -12.92 8.11
N THR A 533 26.13 -13.57 8.23
CA THR A 533 26.41 -14.50 9.33
C THR A 533 26.62 -13.74 10.64
N PRO A 534 26.44 -14.36 11.82
CA PRO A 534 26.74 -13.72 13.10
C PRO A 534 28.18 -13.17 13.19
N SER A 535 29.16 -13.85 12.58
CA SER A 535 30.54 -13.37 12.51
C SER A 535 30.66 -12.08 11.70
N GLU A 536 30.05 -12.04 10.51
CA GLU A 536 30.04 -10.84 9.67
C GLU A 536 29.31 -9.68 10.37
N MET A 537 28.25 -9.99 11.13
CA MET A 537 27.53 -8.98 11.92
C MET A 537 28.40 -8.37 13.01
N LEU A 538 29.15 -9.20 13.74
CA LEU A 538 30.12 -8.74 14.74
C LEU A 538 31.24 -7.90 14.11
N ASP A 539 31.77 -8.34 12.96
CA ASP A 539 32.79 -7.60 12.20
C ASP A 539 32.28 -6.26 11.67
N ALA A 540 30.98 -6.18 11.35
CA ALA A 540 30.30 -4.94 10.99
C ALA A 540 29.98 -4.03 12.18
N GLY A 541 30.26 -4.48 13.41
CA GLY A 541 30.09 -3.71 14.64
C GLY A 541 28.73 -3.87 15.32
N PHE A 542 27.90 -4.84 14.91
CA PHE A 542 26.64 -5.14 15.61
C PHE A 542 26.92 -5.97 16.85
N ARG A 543 26.44 -5.51 18.02
CA ARG A 543 26.59 -6.25 19.27
C ARG A 543 25.48 -7.27 19.46
N LEU A 544 25.72 -8.50 19.01
CA LEU A 544 24.78 -9.60 19.19
C LEU A 544 24.85 -10.20 20.60
N ARG A 545 23.72 -10.74 21.08
CA ARG A 545 23.69 -11.53 22.31
C ARG A 545 24.30 -12.90 22.05
N GLU A 546 25.33 -13.24 22.81
CA GLU A 546 25.97 -14.55 22.74
C GLU A 546 24.97 -15.66 23.13
N ASN A 547 25.05 -16.80 22.42
CA ASN A 547 24.27 -18.00 22.68
C ASN A 547 22.74 -17.79 22.71
N HIS A 548 22.24 -16.72 22.09
CA HIS A 548 20.80 -16.57 21.92
C HIS A 548 20.30 -17.65 20.96
N GLN A 549 19.38 -18.50 21.44
CA GLN A 549 18.66 -19.44 20.60
C GLN A 549 17.49 -18.74 19.94
N TYR A 550 17.39 -18.90 18.62
CA TYR A 550 16.27 -18.42 17.83
C TYR A 550 14.98 -19.10 18.30
N PHE A 551 13.89 -18.35 18.42
CA PHE A 551 12.58 -18.93 18.64
C PHE A 551 12.09 -19.66 17.39
N ILE A 552 12.46 -19.13 16.21
CA ILE A 552 12.24 -19.76 14.91
C ILE A 552 13.55 -19.77 14.16
N ASP A 553 14.03 -20.95 13.79
CA ASP A 553 15.31 -21.11 13.09
C ASP A 553 15.23 -20.66 11.62
N PHE A 554 16.36 -20.27 11.03
CA PHE A 554 16.44 -19.95 9.60
C PHE A 554 15.97 -21.10 8.71
N SER A 555 16.18 -22.34 9.12
CA SER A 555 15.72 -23.53 8.39
C SER A 555 14.20 -23.66 8.33
N GLU A 556 13.49 -23.12 9.32
CA GLU A 556 12.02 -23.08 9.35
C GLU A 556 11.45 -22.00 8.44
N LEU A 557 12.25 -21.01 8.04
CA LEU A 557 11.90 -19.96 7.08
C LEU A 557 12.25 -20.34 5.63
N SER A 558 11.93 -21.57 5.26
CA SER A 558 12.28 -22.16 3.95
C SER A 558 11.10 -22.29 2.98
N ASP A 559 9.86 -22.40 3.48
CA ASP A 559 8.67 -22.45 2.61
C ASP A 559 8.16 -21.05 2.26
N ARG A 560 8.45 -20.63 1.02
CA ARG A 560 8.06 -19.34 0.46
C ARG A 560 6.57 -19.22 0.13
N ARG A 561 5.79 -20.29 0.37
CA ARG A 561 4.31 -20.31 0.23
C ARG A 561 3.58 -20.06 1.55
N GLU A 562 4.27 -19.47 2.52
CA GLU A 562 3.68 -19.02 3.80
C GLU A 562 2.38 -18.23 3.56
N SER A 563 1.25 -18.70 4.11
CA SER A 563 0.00 -17.94 4.08
C SER A 563 0.08 -16.72 5.00
N ALA A 564 -0.79 -15.73 4.79
CA ALA A 564 -0.87 -14.59 5.70
C ALA A 564 -1.14 -15.04 7.15
N GLU A 565 -2.02 -16.02 7.34
CA GLU A 565 -2.30 -16.59 8.66
C GLU A 565 -1.06 -17.23 9.29
N GLN A 566 -0.29 -18.03 8.54
CA GLN A 566 0.97 -18.61 9.02
C GLN A 566 1.98 -17.53 9.43
N TYR A 567 2.08 -16.45 8.64
CA TYR A 567 2.90 -15.30 8.97
C TYR A 567 2.49 -14.63 10.29
N TYR A 568 1.19 -14.39 10.50
CA TYR A 568 0.65 -13.87 11.74
C TYR A 568 0.93 -14.82 12.91
N MET A 569 0.71 -16.12 12.73
CA MET A 569 0.95 -17.14 13.75
C MET A 569 2.41 -17.17 14.21
N ARG A 570 3.37 -17.19 13.28
CA ARG A 570 4.79 -17.18 13.65
C ARG A 570 5.22 -15.88 14.31
N SER A 571 4.69 -14.74 13.84
CA SER A 571 4.99 -13.42 14.40
C SER A 571 4.44 -13.28 15.83
N HIS A 572 3.25 -13.83 16.06
CA HIS A 572 2.64 -13.89 17.38
C HIS A 572 3.42 -14.83 18.31
N TYR A 573 3.82 -16.01 17.83
CA TYR A 573 4.63 -16.96 18.58
C TYR A 573 5.94 -16.32 19.07
N VAL A 574 6.70 -15.68 18.17
CA VAL A 574 7.93 -14.95 18.51
C VAL A 574 7.68 -13.88 19.57
N THR A 575 6.59 -13.13 19.42
CA THR A 575 6.21 -12.08 20.39
C THR A 575 5.92 -12.67 21.77
N GLN A 576 5.18 -13.78 21.84
CA GLN A 576 4.90 -14.47 23.11
C GLN A 576 6.18 -15.00 23.75
N CYS A 577 7.06 -15.63 22.97
CA CYS A 577 8.35 -16.14 23.44
C CYS A 577 9.21 -15.01 24.02
N ALA A 578 9.36 -13.90 23.29
CA ALA A 578 10.09 -12.73 23.75
C ALA A 578 9.53 -12.16 25.07
N LEU A 579 8.20 -12.04 25.19
CA LEU A 579 7.57 -11.53 26.40
C LEU A 579 7.70 -12.48 27.60
N ARG A 580 7.49 -13.79 27.40
CA ARG A 580 7.56 -14.81 28.46
C ARG A 580 8.98 -15.01 28.98
N CYS A 581 9.97 -15.15 28.10
CA CYS A 581 11.35 -15.39 28.52
C CYS A 581 11.96 -14.19 29.27
N THR A 582 11.38 -13.00 29.11
CA THR A 582 11.83 -11.77 29.78
C THR A 582 10.95 -11.37 30.96
N GLU A 583 9.88 -12.12 31.25
CA GLU A 583 8.90 -11.75 32.28
C GLU A 583 9.48 -11.72 33.69
N HIS A 584 10.25 -12.74 34.06
CA HIS A 584 10.90 -12.84 35.37
C HIS A 584 11.98 -11.77 35.58
N ILE A 585 12.59 -11.26 34.50
CA ILE A 585 13.60 -10.20 34.54
C ILE A 585 12.91 -8.82 34.65
N GLY A 586 11.76 -8.66 34.00
CA GLY A 586 11.09 -7.37 33.85
C GLY A 586 11.69 -6.52 32.73
N GLY A 587 11.36 -5.24 32.71
CA GLY A 587 11.77 -4.32 31.65
C GLY A 587 10.92 -4.41 30.38
N ASP A 588 11.00 -3.35 29.58
CA ASP A 588 10.30 -3.22 28.31
C ASP A 588 11.07 -3.96 27.20
N VAL A 589 10.33 -4.47 26.22
CA VAL A 589 10.85 -5.21 25.07
C VAL A 589 10.76 -4.35 23.82
N LEU A 590 11.81 -4.35 23.00
CA LEU A 590 11.86 -3.69 21.70
C LEU A 590 12.01 -4.73 20.59
N LEU A 591 11.05 -4.77 19.66
CA LEU A 591 11.11 -5.58 18.43
C LEU A 591 11.41 -4.67 17.24
N ILE A 592 12.44 -5.01 16.47
CA ILE A 592 12.80 -4.31 15.23
C ILE A 592 12.57 -5.23 14.05
N GLY A 593 11.79 -4.77 13.07
CA GLY A 593 11.48 -5.55 11.88
C GLY A 593 11.05 -4.67 10.72
N HIS A 594 9.88 -4.98 10.18
CA HIS A 594 9.35 -4.45 8.93
C HIS A 594 8.01 -3.77 9.17
N ALA A 595 7.43 -3.17 8.13
CA ALA A 595 6.12 -2.51 8.25
C ALA A 595 5.05 -3.49 8.76
N SER A 596 5.06 -4.73 8.26
CA SER A 596 4.13 -5.80 8.66
C SER A 596 4.32 -6.24 10.11
N THR A 597 5.54 -6.13 10.67
CA THR A 597 5.86 -6.57 12.03
C THR A 597 5.03 -5.82 13.08
N LEU A 598 4.77 -4.52 12.88
CA LEU A 598 3.97 -3.71 13.81
C LEU A 598 2.60 -4.34 14.04
N ASP A 599 1.99 -4.82 12.96
CA ASP A 599 0.66 -5.41 13.01
C ASP A 599 0.72 -6.89 13.42
N ALA A 600 1.57 -7.69 12.77
CA ALA A 600 1.64 -9.13 13.00
C ALA A 600 2.06 -9.49 14.44
N CYS A 601 2.94 -8.69 15.07
CA CYS A 601 3.36 -8.91 16.45
C CYS A 601 2.38 -8.33 17.48
N SER A 602 1.56 -7.33 17.15
CA SER A 602 0.63 -6.72 18.11
C SER A 602 -0.80 -7.27 18.04
N ARG A 603 -1.28 -7.67 16.86
CA ARG A 603 -2.69 -7.94 16.59
C ARG A 603 -3.27 -9.03 17.49
N GLN A 604 -2.70 -10.23 17.45
CA GLN A 604 -3.14 -11.36 18.28
C GLN A 604 -2.82 -11.15 19.75
N LEU A 605 -1.76 -10.39 20.07
CA LEU A 605 -1.40 -10.06 21.44
C LEU A 605 -2.50 -9.24 22.13
N VAL A 606 -3.17 -8.34 21.40
CA VAL A 606 -4.30 -7.54 21.90
C VAL A 606 -5.67 -8.18 21.64
N GLY A 607 -5.71 -9.47 21.30
CA GLY A 607 -6.94 -10.24 21.11
C GLY A 607 -7.60 -10.11 19.74
N GLY A 608 -6.95 -9.46 18.76
CA GLY A 608 -7.43 -9.41 17.39
C GLY A 608 -7.11 -10.68 16.61
N LEU A 609 -7.97 -11.03 15.65
CA LEU A 609 -7.71 -12.14 14.73
C LEU A 609 -6.65 -11.76 13.68
N PRO A 610 -5.89 -12.75 13.15
CA PRO A 610 -5.06 -12.57 11.96
C PRO A 610 -5.84 -11.92 10.84
N ARG A 611 -5.17 -11.06 10.06
CA ARG A 611 -5.80 -10.45 8.88
C ARG A 611 -5.57 -11.28 7.64
N SER A 612 -6.44 -11.09 6.65
CA SER A 612 -6.22 -11.61 5.32
C SER A 612 -4.97 -10.98 4.68
N ALA A 613 -4.41 -11.65 3.66
CA ALA A 613 -3.29 -11.14 2.87
C ALA A 613 -3.54 -9.73 2.30
N GLN A 614 -4.78 -9.47 1.87
CA GLN A 614 -5.17 -8.19 1.28
C GLN A 614 -5.16 -7.06 2.33
N GLU A 615 -5.70 -7.32 3.52
CA GLU A 615 -5.73 -6.34 4.60
C GLU A 615 -4.34 -6.08 5.19
N LEU A 616 -3.52 -7.13 5.35
CA LEU A 616 -2.11 -7.00 5.73
C LEU A 616 -1.38 -6.08 4.75
N SER A 617 -1.56 -6.32 3.45
CA SER A 617 -0.97 -5.49 2.39
C SER A 617 -1.43 -4.03 2.51
N ARG A 618 -2.73 -3.76 2.73
CA ARG A 618 -3.25 -2.39 2.91
C ARG A 618 -2.61 -1.66 4.10
N ILE A 619 -2.41 -2.35 5.22
CA ILE A 619 -1.83 -1.76 6.43
C ILE A 619 -0.35 -1.46 6.25
N VAL A 620 0.41 -2.38 5.65
CA VAL A 620 1.86 -2.25 5.43
C VAL A 620 2.21 -0.94 4.69
N HIS A 621 1.41 -0.55 3.69
CA HIS A 621 1.63 0.68 2.92
C HIS A 621 1.37 1.97 3.71
N ARG A 622 0.62 1.89 4.82
CA ARG A 622 0.29 3.04 5.69
C ARG A 622 1.24 3.22 6.86
N ILE A 623 2.30 2.42 6.95
CA ILE A 623 3.26 2.45 8.06
C ILE A 623 4.58 3.02 7.55
N PRO A 624 4.90 4.32 7.75
CA PRO A 624 6.18 4.92 7.35
C PRO A 624 7.43 4.32 8.01
N TYR A 625 8.61 4.70 7.52
CA TYR A 625 9.90 4.33 8.10
C TYR A 625 10.01 4.78 9.56
N CYS A 626 10.62 3.94 10.41
CA CYS A 626 10.75 4.18 11.85
C CYS A 626 9.43 4.44 12.61
N SER A 627 8.27 4.07 12.05
CA SER A 627 7.03 4.04 12.81
C SER A 627 7.14 3.11 14.01
N LEU A 628 6.57 3.54 15.14
CA LEU A 628 6.58 2.86 16.43
C LEU A 628 5.15 2.50 16.85
N ALA A 629 4.90 1.23 17.13
CA ALA A 629 3.73 0.78 17.88
C ALA A 629 4.12 0.51 19.34
N ALA A 630 3.23 0.84 20.27
CA ALA A 630 3.39 0.58 21.70
C ALA A 630 2.23 -0.27 22.21
N VAL A 631 2.55 -1.40 22.83
CA VAL A 631 1.59 -2.29 23.50
C VAL A 631 1.94 -2.35 24.98
N GLN A 632 0.96 -2.24 25.87
CA GLN A 632 1.18 -2.24 27.31
C GLN A 632 0.37 -3.35 27.98
N GLN A 633 0.99 -3.98 28.98
CA GLN A 633 0.35 -4.94 29.87
C GLN A 633 -0.75 -4.24 30.68
N CYS A 634 -1.96 -4.81 30.72
CA CYS A 634 -3.06 -4.29 31.53
C CYS A 634 -2.78 -4.52 33.03
N LEU A 635 -3.26 -3.60 33.87
CA LEU A 635 -3.14 -3.74 35.33
C LEU A 635 -4.17 -4.78 35.84
N PRO A 636 -3.89 -5.48 36.96
CA PRO A 636 -4.81 -6.46 37.55
C PRO A 636 -6.16 -5.90 37.97
N GLU A 637 -6.27 -4.58 38.14
CA GLU A 637 -7.51 -3.89 38.52
C GLU A 637 -8.37 -3.51 37.29
N GLU A 638 -7.81 -3.54 36.08
CA GLU A 638 -8.51 -3.31 34.81
C GLU A 638 -9.07 -4.60 34.19
N SER A 639 -8.74 -5.78 34.73
CA SER A 639 -9.38 -7.05 34.38
C SER A 639 -10.70 -7.19 35.12
N SER A 640 -11.81 -7.15 34.38
CA SER A 640 -13.20 -7.22 34.86
C SER A 640 -13.51 -8.41 35.77
N LEU A 641 -14.47 -8.22 36.68
CA LEU A 641 -15.04 -9.21 37.63
C LEU A 641 -15.69 -10.47 37.00
N ASP A 642 -15.72 -10.57 35.67
CA ASP A 642 -16.29 -11.69 34.90
C ASP A 642 -15.25 -12.75 34.52
N ASP A 643 -14.06 -12.71 35.13
CA ASP A 643 -12.99 -13.70 34.92
C ASP A 643 -13.35 -15.04 35.59
N SER A 644 -14.30 -15.78 35.00
CA SER A 644 -14.37 -17.22 35.22
C SER A 644 -13.07 -17.84 34.68
N PRO A 645 -12.35 -18.64 35.49
CA PRO A 645 -11.16 -19.32 35.00
C PRO A 645 -11.53 -20.23 33.83
N ASP A 646 -10.81 -20.13 32.71
CA ASP A 646 -10.80 -21.19 31.71
C ASP A 646 -10.40 -22.51 32.41
N GLU A 647 -10.80 -23.65 31.85
CA GLU A 647 -10.57 -25.02 32.38
C GLU A 647 -9.09 -25.36 32.73
N THR A 648 -8.15 -24.44 32.47
CA THR A 648 -6.70 -24.53 32.73
C THR A 648 -6.18 -23.64 33.87
N GLY A 649 -7.02 -22.81 34.50
CA GLY A 649 -6.70 -22.10 35.75
C GLY A 649 -5.59 -21.03 35.70
N SER A 650 -5.22 -20.49 34.52
CA SER A 650 -4.22 -19.42 34.40
C SER A 650 -4.86 -18.04 34.19
N ASN A 651 -4.56 -17.07 35.06
CA ASN A 651 -4.92 -15.65 34.85
C ASN A 651 -4.19 -15.13 33.61
N LYS A 652 -4.89 -15.04 32.47
CA LYS A 652 -4.30 -14.63 31.20
C LYS A 652 -3.94 -13.14 31.23
N ILE A 653 -2.65 -12.82 31.16
CA ILE A 653 -2.17 -11.45 31.07
C ILE A 653 -2.73 -10.78 29.81
N LYS A 654 -3.58 -9.76 29.98
CA LYS A 654 -4.13 -8.97 28.88
C LYS A 654 -3.17 -7.85 28.47
N TRP A 655 -3.14 -7.54 27.18
CA TRP A 655 -2.33 -6.48 26.58
C TRP A 655 -3.22 -5.54 25.76
N LYS A 656 -2.90 -4.25 25.74
CA LYS A 656 -3.62 -3.24 24.94
C LYS A 656 -2.65 -2.38 24.15
N LEU A 657 -3.06 -2.01 22.93
CA LEU A 657 -2.38 -0.95 22.18
C LEU A 657 -2.56 0.37 22.92
N ILE A 658 -1.49 1.16 22.99
CA ILE A 658 -1.50 2.49 23.58
C ILE A 658 -0.85 3.49 22.62
N GLU A 659 -1.09 4.77 22.85
CA GLU A 659 -0.36 5.82 22.16
C GLU A 659 1.15 5.66 22.44
N PRO A 660 2.01 5.66 21.41
CA PRO A 660 3.45 5.65 21.61
C PRO A 660 3.91 6.83 22.48
N PRO A 661 4.88 6.64 23.38
CA PRO A 661 5.28 7.68 24.33
C PRO A 661 6.09 8.81 23.67
N VAL A 662 6.25 8.80 22.34
CA VAL A 662 7.03 9.76 21.57
C VAL A 662 6.25 10.15 20.31
N PRO A 663 6.40 11.39 19.82
CA PRO A 663 5.69 11.83 18.62
C PRO A 663 6.16 11.08 17.36
N PRO A 664 5.31 10.99 16.32
CA PRO A 664 5.70 10.45 15.03
C PRO A 664 6.70 11.36 14.30
N MET A 665 7.39 10.81 13.31
CA MET A 665 8.31 11.55 12.45
C MET A 665 7.72 11.79 11.07
N THR A 666 7.87 13.00 10.55
CA THR A 666 7.42 13.38 9.20
C THR A 666 8.43 14.32 8.57
N TYR A 667 8.81 14.04 7.32
CA TYR A 667 9.74 14.85 6.54
C TYR A 667 9.43 14.72 5.05
N SER A 668 9.82 15.71 4.26
CA SER A 668 9.66 15.69 2.80
C SER A 668 10.89 15.11 2.11
N ALA A 669 10.72 14.55 0.91
CA ALA A 669 11.82 14.14 0.06
C ALA A 669 12.71 15.35 -0.32
N ASN A 670 13.99 15.08 -0.58
CA ASN A 670 14.94 16.07 -1.08
C ASN A 670 15.54 15.56 -2.40
N LEU A 671 15.45 16.38 -3.45
CA LEU A 671 15.84 15.98 -4.80
C LEU A 671 17.36 16.06 -5.00
N ARG A 672 17.87 15.16 -5.84
CA ARG A 672 19.26 15.21 -6.30
C ARG A 672 19.45 16.45 -7.17
N PHE A 673 20.43 17.28 -6.81
CA PHE A 673 20.82 18.43 -7.62
C PHE A 673 21.97 18.06 -8.56
N ASP A 674 21.79 18.30 -9.86
CA ASP A 674 22.86 18.23 -10.84
C ASP A 674 23.41 19.63 -11.14
N TRP A 675 24.64 19.88 -10.70
CA TRP A 675 25.30 21.17 -10.89
C TRP A 675 25.58 21.48 -12.37
N GLN A 676 25.64 20.47 -13.25
CA GLN A 676 25.86 20.68 -14.68
C GLN A 676 24.72 21.46 -15.35
N THR A 677 23.53 21.47 -14.75
CA THR A 677 22.40 22.32 -15.18
C THR A 677 22.72 23.81 -15.15
N LEU A 678 23.78 24.23 -14.44
CA LEU A 678 24.27 25.61 -14.40
C LEU A 678 25.30 25.94 -15.48
N LEU A 679 25.76 24.95 -16.26
CA LEU A 679 26.70 25.19 -17.34
C LEU A 679 26.00 25.87 -18.52
N PRO A 680 26.66 26.83 -19.19
CA PRO A 680 26.07 27.65 -20.26
C PRO A 680 25.83 26.90 -21.56
#